data_AF-A0A5B8TIM5-F1
#
_entry.id   AF-A0A5B8TIM5-F1
#
_cell.length_a   1.000
_cell.length_b   1.000
_cell.length_c   1.000
_cell.angle_alpha   90.00
_cell.angle_beta   90.00
_cell.angle_gamma   90.00
#
_symmetry.space_group_name_H-M   'P 1'
#
loop_
_entity.id
_entity.type
_entity.pdbx_description
1 polymer ?
#
loop_
_entity_poly.entity_id
_entity_poly.type
_entity_poly.pdbx_seq_one_letter_code
_entity_poly.pdbx_strand_id
1 'polypeptide(L)'
;MLNQTLQWLKNHLGLFKTIFLISVVVIIVSELMAIGKTLSAAQLATTLTTIPFWKTGTMLLIGLIAVLPMLGYDIILNQLLEQKQKPRYLFETSWLINTLNNIVGFGGFISIGLRSELYGQKKDSRRVIQALSKIFLFLLAGLSVYSLISLLLITLTPVAPFLKQYWIWLVGGSLYFPAILLFTTFKKHGLIGGLTLKTRGQLLLVSVLEWSGVLVSFISIGYLMEIHVDLWQTIPLFVAASVIGIVSMIPGEIGSFDVMMIIGLSAIGIPRETVVIWILLYRLFYYIVPFLIGLVFFFKNMGATFDQQYSGIPKQLATEIAHRIVVTLLYFSGIMLVLSATIPQAFMEWQWLHRLNPLNFHIIIQFPSILLGFLLIVMGRGIAARVKRAYSPTIILIVLALLYVLLSDFSFTAAIFLTILLLSIIASKNELFREQLVYAWEWRTIDGILIGTLSLLYIIIGVYNLPNFPHRHHHFIAFFLFPSEKIWFSGLLAIIVVSFVIVLFVHFLQGAKKQVGEAFNEAKALQILTTYGGNSTSQLIFLRDKRMFTYEKDGVATVLLQFACYNNKCIVMGDPSGKKADFPAAIEAFIAETDRLCYLPVFYETSEEIVMILHEFGYDFIKMGEEAYVDLNNFTTAGKKMKSTRAVINRIEREGFTFDVLQPPFSTEQMATFKNISDNWLGARKEKGFSLGFFSADYLQRTPIAVVKDTHDTVVAFATIMPTYTDNQVGTIDLMRYDPATAPSGSMDFLFLNLFNYMQAEKIQWFNLGMAPLANVGTSRKSFLQERIAYLVYEFGSHFYSFHGLKAYKSKYATNWVARYTLYSRTSWITYVMIAILIIDNAPVERTSKFHSLKKWLRRKY
;
A
#
# COMPACT_ATOMS: atom_id res chain seq x y z
N MET A 1 -42.05 10.98 -3.27
CA MET A 1 -41.19 9.78 -3.26
C MET A 1 -40.45 9.52 -4.57
N LEU A 2 -41.11 9.27 -5.70
CA LEU A 2 -40.45 8.89 -6.97
C LEU A 2 -39.39 9.90 -7.48
N ASN A 3 -39.67 11.21 -7.34
CA ASN A 3 -38.73 12.26 -7.73
C ASN A 3 -37.53 12.39 -6.78
N GLN A 4 -37.72 12.14 -5.48
CA GLN A 4 -36.63 12.13 -4.50
C GLN A 4 -35.73 10.91 -4.67
N THR A 5 -36.30 9.73 -4.98
CA THR A 5 -35.53 8.54 -5.33
C THR A 5 -34.76 8.71 -6.65
N LEU A 6 -35.34 9.39 -7.64
CA LEU A 6 -34.66 9.70 -8.91
C LEU A 6 -33.52 10.71 -8.73
N GLN A 7 -33.70 11.73 -7.87
CA GLN A 7 -32.66 12.69 -7.53
C GLN A 7 -31.53 12.03 -6.74
N TRP A 8 -31.87 11.15 -5.79
CA TRP A 8 -30.90 10.37 -5.03
C TRP A 8 -30.10 9.42 -5.93
N LEU A 9 -30.75 8.71 -6.86
CA LEU A 9 -30.10 7.88 -7.88
C LEU A 9 -29.17 8.69 -8.79
N LYS A 10 -29.57 9.90 -9.20
CA LYS A 10 -28.70 10.82 -9.97
C LYS A 10 -27.48 11.26 -9.17
N ASN A 11 -27.63 11.57 -7.90
CA ASN A 11 -26.52 12.00 -7.04
C ASN A 11 -25.53 10.85 -6.74
N HIS A 12 -26.00 9.60 -6.75
CA HIS A 12 -25.17 8.42 -6.47
C HIS A 12 -24.82 7.61 -7.74
N LEU A 13 -25.04 8.17 -8.93
CA LEU A 13 -24.91 7.45 -10.19
C LEU A 13 -23.47 6.97 -10.44
N GLY A 14 -22.47 7.73 -9.99
CA GLY A 14 -21.05 7.30 -10.02
C GLY A 14 -20.75 6.10 -9.12
N LEU A 15 -21.38 6.05 -7.94
CA LEU A 15 -21.25 4.94 -7.00
C LEU A 15 -21.95 3.68 -7.55
N PHE A 16 -23.15 3.83 -8.14
CA PHE A 16 -23.84 2.74 -8.84
C PHE A 16 -23.04 2.20 -10.04
N LYS A 17 -22.40 3.06 -10.83
CA LYS A 17 -21.51 2.64 -11.92
C LYS A 17 -20.31 1.85 -11.40
N THR A 18 -19.71 2.31 -10.31
CA THR A 18 -18.57 1.63 -9.68
C THR A 18 -18.98 0.27 -9.13
N ILE A 19 -20.12 0.20 -8.42
CA ILE A 19 -20.69 -1.07 -7.94
C ILE A 19 -20.97 -1.99 -9.11
N PHE A 20 -21.63 -1.52 -10.18
CA PHE A 20 -21.93 -2.32 -11.36
C PHE A 20 -20.67 -2.93 -11.98
N LEU A 21 -19.61 -2.15 -12.15
CA LEU A 21 -18.33 -2.65 -12.68
C LEU A 21 -17.69 -3.70 -11.76
N ILE A 22 -17.70 -3.48 -10.44
CA ILE A 22 -17.22 -4.47 -9.47
C ILE A 22 -18.06 -5.75 -9.55
N SER A 23 -19.38 -5.64 -9.63
CA SER A 23 -20.29 -6.78 -9.80
C SER A 23 -19.96 -7.57 -11.05
N VAL A 24 -19.71 -6.89 -12.17
CA VAL A 24 -19.32 -7.56 -13.43
C VAL A 24 -18.02 -8.33 -13.26
N VAL A 25 -17.01 -7.76 -12.61
CA VAL A 25 -15.74 -8.46 -12.33
C VAL A 25 -15.95 -9.67 -11.41
N VAL A 26 -16.75 -9.53 -10.35
CA VAL A 26 -17.06 -10.63 -9.43
C VAL A 26 -17.79 -11.76 -10.15
N ILE A 27 -18.76 -11.44 -11.00
CA ILE A 27 -19.51 -12.41 -11.80
C ILE A 27 -18.59 -13.14 -12.78
N ILE A 28 -17.72 -12.41 -13.47
CA ILE A 28 -16.72 -13.00 -14.37
C ILE A 28 -15.84 -13.99 -13.61
N VAL A 29 -15.34 -13.59 -12.44
CA VAL A 29 -14.47 -14.43 -11.62
C VAL A 29 -15.22 -15.67 -11.12
N SER A 30 -16.47 -15.53 -10.66
CA SER A 30 -17.27 -16.69 -10.25
C SER A 30 -17.55 -17.65 -11.40
N GLU A 31 -17.80 -17.12 -12.60
CA GLU A 31 -18.09 -17.94 -13.78
C GLU A 31 -16.84 -18.68 -14.26
N LEU A 32 -15.69 -18.01 -14.29
CA LEU A 32 -14.40 -18.66 -14.58
C LEU A 32 -14.07 -19.75 -13.56
N MET A 33 -14.40 -19.56 -12.27
CA MET A 33 -14.25 -20.60 -11.26
C MET A 33 -15.22 -21.76 -11.47
N ALA A 34 -16.47 -21.50 -11.87
CA ALA A 34 -17.46 -22.53 -12.16
C ALA A 34 -17.04 -23.38 -13.37
N ILE A 35 -16.60 -22.73 -14.45
CA ILE A 35 -16.00 -23.36 -15.64
C ILE A 35 -14.77 -24.21 -15.26
N GLY A 36 -13.90 -23.68 -14.38
CA GLY A 36 -12.72 -24.40 -13.90
C GLY A 36 -13.03 -25.65 -13.06
N LYS A 37 -14.20 -25.72 -12.42
CA LYS A 37 -14.63 -26.91 -11.64
C LYS A 37 -15.17 -28.03 -12.52
N THR A 38 -15.73 -27.70 -13.69
CA THR A 38 -16.30 -28.68 -14.63
C THR A 38 -15.28 -29.16 -15.66
N LEU A 39 -14.22 -28.38 -15.91
CA LEU A 39 -13.10 -28.72 -16.79
C LEU A 39 -12.02 -29.53 -16.08
N SER A 40 -11.83 -30.80 -16.45
CA SER A 40 -10.63 -31.54 -16.09
C SER A 40 -9.46 -31.09 -16.96
N ALA A 41 -8.56 -30.27 -16.40
CA ALA A 41 -7.36 -29.81 -17.10
C ALA A 41 -6.48 -30.97 -17.59
N ALA A 42 -6.48 -32.10 -16.88
CA ALA A 42 -5.76 -33.31 -17.28
C ALA A 42 -6.36 -33.93 -18.55
N GLN A 43 -7.69 -34.08 -18.62
CA GLN A 43 -8.37 -34.63 -19.81
C GLN A 43 -8.20 -33.73 -21.03
N LEU A 44 -8.27 -32.42 -20.85
CA LEU A 44 -8.11 -31.46 -21.94
C LEU A 44 -6.67 -31.46 -22.48
N ALA A 45 -5.66 -31.55 -21.59
CA ALA A 45 -4.27 -31.69 -21.98
C ALA A 45 -4.03 -32.99 -22.78
N THR A 46 -4.54 -34.13 -22.32
CA THR A 46 -4.41 -35.40 -23.04
C THR A 46 -5.07 -35.35 -24.42
N THR A 47 -6.28 -34.79 -24.53
CA THR A 47 -6.97 -34.67 -25.81
C THR A 47 -6.21 -33.75 -26.78
N LEU A 48 -5.72 -32.60 -26.31
CA LEU A 48 -4.96 -31.67 -27.14
C LEU A 48 -3.63 -32.27 -27.62
N THR A 49 -3.02 -33.18 -26.86
CA THR A 49 -1.83 -33.92 -27.32
C THR A 49 -2.14 -34.99 -28.38
N THR A 50 -3.36 -35.51 -28.41
CA THR A 50 -3.79 -36.53 -29.40
C THR A 50 -4.25 -35.93 -30.73
N ILE A 51 -4.73 -34.68 -30.74
CA ILE A 51 -5.20 -34.00 -31.95
C ILE A 51 -4.02 -33.34 -32.67
N PRO A 52 -3.83 -33.55 -33.99
CA PRO A 52 -2.79 -32.88 -34.76
C PRO A 52 -2.83 -31.35 -34.60
N PHE A 53 -1.64 -30.73 -34.43
CA PHE A 53 -1.52 -29.30 -34.16
C PHE A 53 -2.25 -28.41 -35.17
N TRP A 54 -2.27 -28.78 -36.47
CA TRP A 54 -2.97 -28.01 -37.50
C TRP A 54 -4.49 -28.01 -37.28
N LYS A 55 -5.08 -29.14 -36.85
CA LYS A 55 -6.52 -29.22 -36.56
C LYS A 55 -6.88 -28.32 -35.39
N THR A 56 -6.07 -28.34 -34.33
CA THR A 56 -6.20 -27.43 -33.17
C THR A 56 -6.09 -25.96 -33.58
N GLY A 57 -5.14 -25.63 -34.46
CA GLY A 57 -5.00 -24.30 -35.04
C GLY A 57 -6.21 -23.87 -35.87
N THR A 58 -6.80 -24.78 -36.64
CA THR A 58 -8.03 -24.53 -37.41
C THR A 58 -9.24 -24.32 -36.49
N MET A 59 -9.40 -25.12 -35.42
CA MET A 59 -10.47 -24.93 -34.43
C MET A 59 -10.39 -23.53 -33.79
N LEU A 60 -9.18 -23.08 -33.44
CA LEU A 60 -8.94 -21.74 -32.90
C LEU A 60 -9.34 -20.65 -33.91
N LEU A 61 -8.91 -20.76 -35.16
CA LEU A 61 -9.23 -19.77 -36.20
C LEU A 61 -10.74 -19.66 -36.44
N ILE A 62 -11.44 -20.81 -36.51
CA ILE A 62 -12.89 -20.86 -36.68
C ILE A 62 -13.58 -20.19 -35.48
N GLY A 63 -13.16 -20.51 -34.26
CA GLY A 63 -13.70 -19.89 -33.04
C GLY A 63 -13.55 -18.36 -33.04
N LEU A 64 -12.39 -17.84 -33.45
CA LEU A 64 -12.16 -16.39 -33.55
C LEU A 64 -12.98 -15.72 -34.65
N ILE A 65 -13.09 -16.35 -35.83
CA ILE A 65 -13.89 -15.83 -36.96
C ILE A 65 -15.38 -15.81 -36.60
N ALA A 66 -15.86 -16.80 -35.85
CA ALA A 66 -17.26 -16.91 -35.44
C ALA A 66 -17.74 -15.75 -34.55
N VAL A 67 -16.84 -15.02 -33.90
CA VAL A 67 -17.17 -13.85 -33.06
C VAL A 67 -17.26 -12.56 -33.89
N LEU A 68 -16.65 -12.48 -35.07
CA LEU A 68 -16.59 -11.27 -35.90
C LEU A 68 -17.96 -10.70 -36.31
N PRO A 69 -18.99 -11.50 -36.65
CA PRO A 69 -20.31 -10.97 -36.99
C PRO A 69 -20.90 -10.07 -35.89
N MET A 70 -20.61 -10.36 -34.62
CA MET A 70 -21.12 -9.60 -33.48
C MET A 70 -20.66 -8.13 -33.46
N LEU A 71 -19.56 -7.80 -34.15
CA LEU A 71 -19.10 -6.42 -34.35
C LEU A 71 -20.16 -5.56 -35.04
N GLY A 72 -21.02 -6.18 -35.86
CA GLY A 72 -22.12 -5.53 -36.56
C GLY A 72 -23.10 -4.84 -35.61
N TYR A 73 -23.34 -5.38 -34.41
CA TYR A 73 -24.23 -4.76 -33.42
C TYR A 73 -23.72 -3.40 -32.97
N ASP A 74 -22.43 -3.30 -32.69
CA ASP A 74 -21.82 -2.06 -32.21
C ASP A 74 -21.63 -1.05 -33.35
N ILE A 75 -21.43 -1.50 -34.59
CA ILE A 75 -21.46 -0.63 -35.79
C ILE A 75 -22.86 -0.01 -35.95
N ILE A 76 -23.92 -0.81 -35.88
CA ILE A 76 -25.31 -0.34 -36.00
C ILE A 76 -25.69 0.57 -34.83
N LEU A 77 -25.23 0.26 -33.61
CA LEU A 77 -25.40 1.11 -32.44
C LEU A 77 -24.81 2.50 -32.66
N ASN A 78 -23.57 2.58 -33.15
CA ASN A 78 -22.93 3.86 -33.41
C ASN A 78 -23.61 4.62 -34.55
N GLN A 79 -24.17 3.94 -35.57
CA GLN A 79 -25.00 4.56 -36.59
C GLN A 79 -26.29 5.16 -35.99
N LEU A 80 -26.99 4.43 -35.11
CA LEU A 80 -28.20 4.89 -34.43
C LEU A 80 -27.93 6.08 -33.48
N LEU A 81 -26.73 6.12 -32.90
CA LEU A 81 -26.27 7.21 -32.03
C LEU A 81 -25.63 8.38 -32.78
N GLU A 82 -25.48 8.27 -34.11
CA GLU A 82 -24.80 9.22 -35.00
C GLU A 82 -23.36 9.51 -34.55
N GLN A 83 -22.61 8.46 -34.22
CA GLN A 83 -21.23 8.54 -33.75
C GLN A 83 -20.27 7.92 -34.77
N LYS A 84 -19.10 8.54 -34.94
CA LYS A 84 -17.97 7.98 -35.69
C LYS A 84 -16.85 7.68 -34.72
N GLN A 85 -16.70 6.40 -34.36
CA GLN A 85 -15.59 5.93 -33.53
C GLN A 85 -14.41 5.52 -34.41
N LYS A 86 -13.19 5.57 -33.85
CA LYS A 86 -12.01 5.02 -34.54
C LYS A 86 -12.23 3.50 -34.74
N PRO A 87 -11.93 2.95 -35.93
CA PRO A 87 -12.25 1.55 -36.25
C PRO A 87 -11.56 0.56 -35.29
N ARG A 88 -10.33 0.88 -34.85
CA ARG A 88 -9.59 0.09 -33.86
C ARG A 88 -10.27 0.08 -32.49
N TYR A 89 -10.72 1.24 -32.02
CA TYR A 89 -11.42 1.34 -30.72
C TYR A 89 -12.73 0.55 -30.77
N LEU A 90 -13.52 0.73 -31.84
CA LEU A 90 -14.77 0.01 -32.05
C LEU A 90 -14.58 -1.51 -32.07
N PHE A 91 -13.54 -1.99 -32.76
CA PHE A 91 -13.19 -3.41 -32.77
C PHE A 91 -12.83 -3.93 -31.37
N GLU A 92 -11.91 -3.27 -30.68
CA GLU A 92 -11.42 -3.70 -29.37
C GLU A 92 -12.53 -3.67 -28.30
N THR A 93 -13.40 -2.66 -28.30
CA THR A 93 -14.53 -2.56 -27.36
C THR A 93 -15.68 -3.50 -27.70
N SER A 94 -16.02 -3.65 -28.98
CA SER A 94 -17.08 -4.57 -29.40
C SER A 94 -16.69 -6.03 -29.18
N TRP A 95 -15.43 -6.40 -29.46
CA TRP A 95 -14.90 -7.73 -29.17
C TRP A 95 -15.03 -8.06 -27.68
N LEU A 96 -14.58 -7.15 -26.80
CA LEU A 96 -14.71 -7.30 -25.34
C LEU A 96 -16.17 -7.49 -24.91
N ILE A 97 -17.07 -6.59 -25.33
CA ILE A 97 -18.47 -6.61 -24.88
C ILE A 97 -19.15 -7.91 -25.29
N ASN A 98 -18.94 -8.36 -26.53
CA ASN A 98 -19.61 -9.54 -27.06
C ASN A 98 -19.03 -10.84 -26.49
N THR A 99 -17.71 -10.97 -26.39
CA THR A 99 -17.09 -12.17 -25.78
C THR A 99 -17.43 -12.30 -24.29
N LEU A 100 -17.57 -11.18 -23.58
CA LEU A 100 -18.06 -11.16 -22.20
C LEU A 100 -19.54 -11.53 -22.11
N ASN A 101 -20.36 -11.05 -23.05
CA ASN A 101 -21.78 -11.42 -23.12
C ASN A 101 -21.98 -12.92 -23.32
N ASN A 102 -21.15 -13.56 -24.16
CA ASN A 102 -21.22 -15.01 -24.40
C ASN A 102 -20.94 -15.83 -23.13
N ILE A 103 -20.00 -15.39 -22.29
CA ILE A 103 -19.69 -16.10 -21.04
C ILE A 103 -20.74 -15.85 -19.97
N VAL A 104 -21.16 -14.60 -19.78
CA VAL A 104 -21.94 -14.23 -18.60
C VAL A 104 -23.44 -14.48 -18.77
N GLY A 105 -23.97 -14.50 -20.00
CA GLY A 105 -25.31 -15.05 -20.30
C GLY A 105 -26.54 -14.39 -19.63
N PHE A 106 -26.41 -13.29 -18.87
CA PHE A 106 -27.51 -12.59 -18.18
C PHE A 106 -28.43 -11.81 -19.14
N GLY A 107 -28.97 -12.47 -20.18
CA GLY A 107 -29.94 -11.91 -21.11
C GLY A 107 -29.57 -10.51 -21.59
N GLY A 108 -28.29 -10.30 -21.96
CA GLY A 108 -27.77 -9.02 -22.47
C GLY A 108 -27.71 -7.83 -21.51
N PHE A 109 -28.07 -7.95 -20.23
CA PHE A 109 -28.07 -6.83 -19.27
C PHE A 109 -26.67 -6.22 -19.10
N ILE A 110 -25.64 -7.06 -18.97
CA ILE A 110 -24.25 -6.60 -18.86
C ILE A 110 -23.78 -5.92 -20.15
N SER A 111 -24.21 -6.45 -21.30
CA SER A 111 -23.91 -5.84 -22.60
C SER A 111 -24.50 -4.43 -22.71
N ILE A 112 -25.71 -4.21 -22.19
CA ILE A 112 -26.36 -2.88 -22.17
C ILE A 112 -25.60 -1.94 -21.24
N GLY A 113 -25.21 -2.41 -20.05
CA GLY A 113 -24.43 -1.62 -19.09
C GLY A 113 -23.06 -1.19 -19.64
N LEU A 114 -22.30 -2.13 -20.21
CA LEU A 114 -20.99 -1.85 -20.80
C LEU A 114 -21.08 -0.95 -22.03
N ARG A 115 -22.05 -1.18 -22.93
CA ARG A 115 -22.25 -0.32 -24.11
C ARG A 115 -22.73 1.08 -23.72
N SER A 116 -23.55 1.20 -22.68
CA SER A 116 -23.97 2.49 -22.13
C SER A 116 -22.77 3.27 -21.58
N GLU A 117 -21.85 2.60 -20.88
CA GLU A 117 -20.67 3.27 -20.34
C GLU A 117 -19.65 3.65 -21.42
N LEU A 118 -19.42 2.78 -22.40
CA LEU A 118 -18.39 2.98 -23.44
C LEU A 118 -18.84 3.90 -24.58
N TYR A 119 -20.13 3.86 -24.96
CA TYR A 119 -20.67 4.65 -26.08
C TYR A 119 -21.61 5.80 -25.63
N GLY A 120 -21.98 5.87 -24.34
CA GLY A 120 -22.96 6.83 -23.81
C GLY A 120 -22.39 8.11 -23.21
N GLN A 121 -21.06 8.30 -23.12
CA GLN A 121 -20.42 9.37 -22.34
C GLN A 121 -20.72 10.82 -22.78
N LYS A 122 -21.45 11.06 -23.89
CA LYS A 122 -21.64 12.40 -24.48
C LYS A 122 -23.07 12.73 -24.94
N LYS A 123 -24.08 11.88 -24.70
CA LYS A 123 -25.47 12.13 -25.15
C LYS A 123 -26.50 11.75 -24.07
N ASP A 124 -27.73 12.22 -24.27
CA ASP A 124 -28.88 11.95 -23.40
C ASP A 124 -29.05 10.45 -23.14
N SER A 125 -29.00 10.05 -21.87
CA SER A 125 -29.13 8.66 -21.40
C SER A 125 -30.38 7.98 -21.96
N ARG A 126 -31.46 8.73 -22.22
CA ARG A 126 -32.69 8.18 -22.81
C ARG A 126 -32.48 7.67 -24.23
N ARG A 127 -31.72 8.38 -25.06
CA ARG A 127 -31.47 7.99 -26.47
C ARG A 127 -30.55 6.77 -26.55
N VAL A 128 -29.56 6.69 -25.65
CA VAL A 128 -28.66 5.54 -25.52
C VAL A 128 -29.42 4.29 -25.12
N ILE A 129 -30.24 4.36 -24.07
CA ILE A 129 -31.07 3.24 -23.61
C ILE A 129 -32.03 2.79 -24.71
N GLN A 130 -32.69 3.72 -25.42
CA GLN A 130 -33.57 3.37 -26.54
C GLN A 130 -32.85 2.64 -27.69
N ALA A 131 -31.64 3.06 -28.06
CA ALA A 131 -30.87 2.39 -29.11
C ALA A 131 -30.42 0.99 -28.67
N LEU A 132 -29.99 0.84 -27.41
CA LEU A 132 -29.57 -0.44 -26.84
C LEU A 132 -30.74 -1.43 -26.71
N SER A 133 -31.90 -0.99 -26.23
CA SER A 133 -33.09 -1.84 -26.16
C SER A 133 -33.55 -2.34 -27.53
N LYS A 134 -33.41 -1.50 -28.57
CA LYS A 134 -33.73 -1.89 -29.95
C LYS A 134 -32.82 -2.99 -30.48
N ILE A 135 -31.51 -2.91 -30.21
CA ILE A 135 -30.55 -3.93 -30.65
C ILE A 135 -30.76 -5.23 -29.87
N PHE A 136 -30.99 -5.11 -28.56
CA PHE A 136 -31.18 -6.23 -27.66
C PHE A 136 -32.29 -7.20 -28.13
N LEU A 137 -33.41 -6.67 -28.61
CA LEU A 137 -34.53 -7.46 -29.12
C LEU A 137 -34.18 -8.30 -30.37
N PHE A 138 -33.15 -7.92 -31.13
CA PHE A 138 -32.76 -8.62 -32.35
C PHE A 138 -31.60 -9.61 -32.14
N LEU A 139 -31.03 -9.72 -30.94
CA LEU A 139 -29.92 -10.66 -30.65
C LEU A 139 -30.32 -12.13 -30.90
N LEU A 140 -31.57 -12.48 -30.59
CA LEU A 140 -32.08 -13.85 -30.75
C LEU A 140 -32.84 -14.08 -32.07
N ALA A 141 -32.84 -13.09 -32.97
CA ALA A 141 -33.57 -13.18 -34.23
C ALA A 141 -33.00 -14.29 -35.15
N GLY A 142 -31.69 -14.44 -35.20
CA GLY A 142 -31.00 -15.50 -35.94
C GLY A 142 -31.33 -16.88 -35.42
N LEU A 143 -31.31 -17.08 -34.09
CA LEU A 143 -31.72 -18.33 -33.47
C LEU A 143 -33.18 -18.69 -33.80
N SER A 144 -34.06 -17.69 -33.88
CA SER A 144 -35.45 -17.88 -34.28
C SER A 144 -35.58 -18.40 -35.72
N VAL A 145 -34.79 -17.86 -36.66
CA VAL A 145 -34.70 -18.36 -38.04
C VAL A 145 -34.20 -19.80 -38.07
N TYR A 146 -33.13 -20.11 -37.33
CA TYR A 146 -32.61 -21.48 -37.23
C TYR A 146 -33.58 -22.45 -36.54
N SER A 147 -34.43 -21.96 -35.63
CA SER A 147 -35.49 -22.75 -35.00
C SER A 147 -36.57 -23.14 -36.01
N LEU A 148 -36.94 -22.22 -36.91
CA LEU A 148 -37.86 -22.52 -38.02
C LEU A 148 -37.25 -23.53 -39.01
N ILE A 149 -35.98 -23.34 -39.40
CA ILE A 149 -35.26 -24.29 -40.25
C ILE A 149 -35.23 -25.67 -39.58
N SER A 150 -34.88 -25.73 -38.29
CA SER A 150 -34.81 -26.98 -37.53
C SER A 150 -36.17 -27.68 -37.41
N LEU A 151 -37.26 -26.92 -37.26
CA LEU A 151 -38.63 -27.45 -37.24
C LEU A 151 -38.99 -28.10 -38.61
N LEU A 152 -38.59 -27.46 -39.71
CA LEU A 152 -38.75 -28.04 -41.05
C LEU A 152 -37.89 -29.29 -41.23
N LEU A 153 -36.65 -29.30 -40.73
CA LEU A 153 -35.78 -30.47 -40.82
C LEU A 153 -36.35 -31.67 -40.07
N ILE A 154 -36.84 -31.49 -38.83
CA ILE A 154 -37.43 -32.58 -38.03
C ILE A 154 -38.70 -33.16 -38.68
N THR A 155 -39.44 -32.36 -39.43
CA THR A 155 -40.69 -32.78 -40.09
C THR A 155 -40.47 -33.42 -41.45
N LEU A 156 -39.48 -32.94 -42.22
CA LEU A 156 -39.22 -33.37 -43.60
C LEU A 156 -38.16 -34.48 -43.74
N THR A 157 -37.34 -34.71 -42.72
CA THR A 157 -36.25 -35.71 -42.77
C THR A 157 -36.42 -36.80 -41.70
N PRO A 158 -35.88 -38.02 -41.93
CA PRO A 158 -35.96 -39.11 -40.96
C PRO A 158 -34.96 -38.86 -39.80
N VAL A 159 -35.38 -38.05 -38.82
CA VAL A 159 -34.60 -37.82 -37.58
C VAL A 159 -34.94 -38.83 -36.49
N ALA A 160 -34.00 -39.04 -35.56
CA ALA A 160 -34.19 -39.92 -34.41
C ALA A 160 -35.47 -39.57 -33.61
N PRO A 161 -36.24 -40.56 -33.11
CA PRO A 161 -37.50 -40.32 -32.38
C PRO A 161 -37.34 -39.38 -31.18
N PHE A 162 -36.21 -39.46 -30.49
CA PHE A 162 -35.86 -38.59 -29.36
C PHE A 162 -35.82 -37.11 -29.76
N LEU A 163 -35.38 -36.76 -30.97
CA LEU A 163 -35.31 -35.37 -31.42
C LEU A 163 -36.70 -34.77 -31.66
N LYS A 164 -37.68 -35.59 -32.04
CA LYS A 164 -39.04 -35.13 -32.32
C LYS A 164 -39.71 -34.53 -31.09
N GLN A 165 -39.31 -34.90 -29.87
CA GLN A 165 -39.89 -34.34 -28.64
C GLN A 165 -39.57 -32.84 -28.43
N TYR A 166 -38.54 -32.31 -29.10
CA TYR A 166 -38.14 -30.91 -29.00
C TYR A 166 -38.95 -29.96 -29.89
N TRP A 167 -39.94 -30.45 -30.63
CA TRP A 167 -40.76 -29.64 -31.53
C TRP A 167 -41.36 -28.41 -30.85
N ILE A 168 -41.77 -28.52 -29.58
CA ILE A 168 -42.40 -27.41 -28.84
C ILE A 168 -41.43 -26.25 -28.59
N TRP A 169 -40.16 -26.58 -28.31
CA TRP A 169 -39.09 -25.59 -28.11
C TRP A 169 -38.73 -24.90 -29.42
N LEU A 170 -38.71 -25.65 -30.53
CA LEU A 170 -38.45 -25.10 -31.85
C LEU A 170 -39.60 -24.22 -32.36
N VAL A 171 -40.85 -24.58 -32.08
CA VAL A 171 -42.01 -23.72 -32.34
C VAL A 171 -41.90 -22.43 -31.53
N GLY A 172 -41.66 -22.52 -30.22
CA GLY A 172 -41.46 -21.35 -29.36
C GLY A 172 -40.34 -20.43 -29.85
N GLY A 173 -39.19 -21.01 -30.22
CA GLY A 173 -38.07 -20.29 -30.81
C GLY A 173 -38.42 -19.63 -32.15
N SER A 174 -39.15 -20.32 -33.02
CA SER A 174 -39.53 -19.81 -34.35
C SER A 174 -40.52 -18.64 -34.30
N LEU A 175 -41.35 -18.56 -33.26
CA LEU A 175 -42.34 -17.49 -33.08
C LEU A 175 -41.74 -16.18 -32.55
N TYR A 176 -40.52 -16.22 -31.99
CA TYR A 176 -39.85 -15.06 -31.40
C TYR A 176 -39.63 -13.91 -32.39
N PHE A 177 -39.00 -14.18 -33.54
CA PHE A 177 -38.70 -13.13 -34.53
C PHE A 177 -39.96 -12.57 -35.21
N PRO A 178 -40.94 -13.39 -35.65
CA PRO A 178 -42.23 -12.87 -36.14
C PRO A 178 -42.94 -11.97 -35.13
N ALA A 179 -42.95 -12.34 -33.84
CA ALA A 179 -43.53 -11.52 -32.80
C ALA A 179 -42.82 -10.16 -32.69
N ILE A 180 -41.48 -10.14 -32.65
CA ILE A 180 -40.70 -8.89 -32.60
C ILE A 180 -40.90 -8.04 -33.84
N LEU A 181 -40.98 -8.65 -35.02
CA LEU A 181 -41.22 -7.92 -36.26
C LEU A 181 -42.59 -7.23 -36.19
N LEU A 182 -43.65 -7.93 -35.75
CA LEU A 182 -44.97 -7.33 -35.53
C LEU A 182 -44.93 -6.20 -34.49
N PHE A 183 -44.34 -6.43 -33.31
CA PHE A 183 -44.26 -5.42 -32.25
C PHE A 183 -43.48 -4.16 -32.67
N THR A 184 -42.42 -4.31 -33.48
CA THR A 184 -41.61 -3.20 -33.98
C THR A 184 -42.22 -2.51 -35.21
N THR A 185 -43.12 -3.16 -35.95
CA THR A 185 -43.92 -2.51 -37.02
C THR A 185 -45.09 -1.69 -36.46
N PHE A 186 -45.78 -2.16 -35.41
CA PHE A 186 -46.97 -1.50 -34.89
C PHE A 186 -46.67 -0.27 -34.02
N LYS A 187 -45.52 -0.23 -33.31
CA LYS A 187 -45.12 0.93 -32.50
C LYS A 187 -44.21 1.90 -33.27
N LYS A 188 -44.71 3.12 -33.52
CA LYS A 188 -43.95 4.18 -34.22
C LYS A 188 -42.93 4.92 -33.34
N HIS A 189 -43.12 4.98 -32.01
CA HIS A 189 -42.23 5.70 -31.07
C HIS A 189 -41.97 4.90 -29.77
N GLY A 190 -40.89 5.23 -29.06
CA GLY A 190 -40.54 4.67 -27.74
C GLY A 190 -39.33 3.71 -27.76
N LEU A 191 -39.16 2.95 -26.67
CA LEU A 191 -38.04 2.01 -26.46
C LEU A 191 -37.93 0.90 -27.52
N ILE A 192 -39.03 0.61 -28.22
CA ILE A 192 -39.20 -0.55 -29.11
C ILE A 192 -39.52 -0.13 -30.57
N GLY A 193 -39.87 1.15 -30.80
CA GLY A 193 -40.35 1.64 -32.10
C GLY A 193 -39.33 2.46 -32.91
N GLY A 194 -39.66 2.75 -34.17
CA GLY A 194 -38.92 3.74 -34.99
C GLY A 194 -37.62 3.25 -35.65
N LEU A 195 -37.45 1.93 -35.84
CA LEU A 195 -36.36 1.39 -36.67
C LEU A 195 -36.74 1.43 -38.15
N THR A 196 -35.83 1.90 -39.01
CA THR A 196 -35.99 1.82 -40.47
C THR A 196 -35.94 0.37 -40.96
N LEU A 197 -36.58 0.08 -42.10
CA LEU A 197 -36.57 -1.27 -42.69
C LEU A 197 -35.13 -1.76 -42.97
N LYS A 198 -34.24 -0.85 -43.40
CA LYS A 198 -32.82 -1.12 -43.61
C LYS A 198 -32.12 -1.58 -42.32
N THR A 199 -32.32 -0.88 -41.21
CA THR A 199 -31.69 -1.24 -39.93
C THR A 199 -32.20 -2.58 -39.40
N ARG A 200 -33.49 -2.90 -39.58
CA ARG A 200 -34.05 -4.20 -39.18
C ARG A 200 -33.42 -5.35 -39.98
N GLY A 201 -33.30 -5.17 -41.30
CA GLY A 201 -32.64 -6.15 -42.17
C GLY A 201 -31.17 -6.34 -41.80
N GLN A 202 -30.45 -5.27 -41.46
CA GLN A 202 -29.07 -5.35 -40.99
C GLN A 202 -28.94 -6.10 -39.66
N LEU A 203 -29.81 -5.80 -38.68
CA LEU A 203 -29.79 -6.50 -37.38
C LEU A 203 -30.14 -7.99 -37.51
N LEU A 204 -31.12 -8.32 -38.36
CA LEU A 204 -31.46 -9.71 -38.67
C LEU A 204 -30.26 -10.42 -39.31
N LEU A 205 -29.63 -9.80 -40.32
CA LEU A 205 -28.47 -10.37 -41.00
C LEU A 205 -27.29 -10.59 -40.05
N VAL A 206 -27.00 -9.63 -39.18
CA VAL A 206 -25.96 -9.77 -38.15
C VAL A 206 -26.26 -10.93 -37.20
N SER A 207 -27.51 -11.06 -36.72
CA SER A 207 -27.91 -12.15 -35.83
C SER A 207 -27.89 -13.51 -36.52
N VAL A 208 -28.31 -13.60 -37.79
CA VAL A 208 -28.21 -14.83 -38.57
C VAL A 208 -26.75 -15.22 -38.75
N LEU A 209 -25.86 -14.29 -39.08
CA LEU A 209 -24.43 -14.56 -39.23
C LEU A 209 -23.76 -14.96 -37.91
N GLU A 210 -24.14 -14.34 -36.79
CA GLU A 210 -23.70 -14.72 -35.44
C GLU A 210 -24.05 -16.18 -35.13
N TRP A 211 -25.33 -16.53 -35.22
CA TRP A 211 -25.80 -17.90 -34.94
C TRP A 211 -25.29 -18.92 -35.95
N SER A 212 -25.03 -18.50 -37.19
CA SER A 212 -24.30 -19.32 -38.18
C SER A 212 -22.88 -19.59 -37.72
N GLY A 213 -22.17 -18.57 -37.23
CA GLY A 213 -20.81 -18.70 -36.69
C GLY A 213 -20.77 -19.66 -35.49
N VAL A 214 -21.74 -19.54 -34.58
CA VAL A 214 -21.89 -20.43 -33.41
C VAL A 214 -22.05 -21.89 -33.86
N LEU A 215 -23.02 -22.14 -34.75
CA LEU A 215 -23.36 -23.47 -35.25
C LEU A 215 -22.19 -24.10 -36.04
N VAL A 216 -21.59 -23.32 -36.95
CA VAL A 216 -20.44 -23.77 -37.75
C VAL A 216 -19.24 -24.06 -36.87
N SER A 217 -18.99 -23.25 -35.84
CA SER A 217 -17.91 -23.51 -34.86
C SER A 217 -18.09 -24.85 -34.17
N PHE A 218 -19.30 -25.13 -33.66
CA PHE A 218 -19.60 -26.40 -33.01
C PHE A 218 -19.43 -27.59 -33.96
N ILE A 219 -20.05 -27.54 -35.14
CA ILE A 219 -20.00 -28.64 -36.14
C ILE A 219 -18.58 -28.88 -36.66
N SER A 220 -17.83 -27.81 -36.93
CA SER A 220 -16.46 -27.90 -37.46
C SER A 220 -15.51 -28.55 -36.47
N ILE A 221 -15.67 -28.28 -35.17
CA ILE A 221 -14.87 -28.95 -34.12
C ILE A 221 -15.16 -30.45 -34.11
N GLY A 222 -16.43 -30.86 -34.22
CA GLY A 222 -16.80 -32.28 -34.27
C GLY A 222 -16.24 -32.99 -35.50
N TYR A 223 -16.30 -32.33 -36.66
CA TYR A 223 -15.71 -32.83 -37.89
C TYR A 223 -14.18 -32.98 -37.79
N LEU A 224 -13.49 -31.99 -37.20
CA LEU A 224 -12.05 -32.04 -37.00
C LEU A 224 -11.63 -33.10 -35.96
N MET A 225 -12.51 -33.44 -35.02
CA MET A 225 -12.39 -34.59 -34.13
C MET A 225 -12.70 -35.93 -34.80
N GLU A 226 -12.97 -35.95 -36.11
CA GLU A 226 -13.32 -37.16 -36.89
C GLU A 226 -14.62 -37.83 -36.42
N ILE A 227 -15.53 -37.03 -35.85
CA ILE A 227 -16.86 -37.50 -35.44
C ILE A 227 -17.80 -37.36 -36.64
N HIS A 228 -18.26 -38.50 -37.16
CA HIS A 228 -19.23 -38.54 -38.25
C HIS A 228 -20.65 -38.43 -37.69
N VAL A 229 -21.30 -37.27 -37.90
CA VAL A 229 -22.68 -37.03 -37.47
C VAL A 229 -23.48 -36.43 -38.62
N ASP A 230 -24.72 -36.87 -38.78
CA ASP A 230 -25.63 -36.28 -39.75
C ASP A 230 -25.99 -34.84 -39.35
N LEU A 231 -25.76 -33.90 -40.27
CA LEU A 231 -26.09 -32.48 -40.06
C LEU A 231 -27.59 -32.28 -39.82
N TRP A 232 -28.44 -33.08 -40.45
CA TRP A 232 -29.90 -33.03 -40.31
C TRP A 232 -30.39 -33.37 -38.91
N GLN A 233 -29.60 -34.11 -38.11
CA GLN A 233 -29.90 -34.44 -36.72
C GLN A 233 -29.20 -33.48 -35.74
N THR A 234 -27.96 -33.10 -36.05
CA THR A 234 -27.12 -32.25 -35.20
C THR A 234 -27.62 -30.81 -35.14
N ILE A 235 -28.06 -30.24 -36.27
CA ILE A 235 -28.53 -28.85 -36.32
C ILE A 235 -29.79 -28.66 -35.47
N PRO A 236 -30.87 -29.47 -35.62
CA PRO A 236 -32.05 -29.31 -34.77
C PRO A 236 -31.77 -29.57 -33.29
N LEU A 237 -30.88 -30.52 -32.98
CA LEU A 237 -30.45 -30.79 -31.60
C LEU A 237 -29.76 -29.58 -30.98
N PHE A 238 -28.77 -29.03 -31.68
CA PHE A 238 -28.01 -27.86 -31.22
C PHE A 238 -28.90 -26.65 -31.00
N VAL A 239 -29.80 -26.38 -31.95
CA VAL A 239 -30.74 -25.25 -31.88
C VAL A 239 -31.73 -25.43 -30.72
N ALA A 240 -32.29 -26.63 -30.55
CA ALA A 240 -33.18 -26.93 -29.42
C ALA A 240 -32.45 -26.78 -28.08
N ALA A 241 -31.21 -27.28 -27.96
CA ALA A 241 -30.39 -27.15 -26.77
C ALA A 241 -30.08 -25.68 -26.44
N SER A 242 -29.77 -24.86 -27.46
CA SER A 242 -29.51 -23.43 -27.31
C SER A 242 -30.76 -22.66 -26.85
N VAL A 243 -31.94 -22.98 -27.41
CA VAL A 243 -33.22 -22.38 -26.98
C VAL A 243 -33.51 -22.71 -25.52
N ILE A 244 -33.36 -23.98 -25.11
CA ILE A 244 -33.54 -24.41 -23.72
C ILE A 244 -32.52 -23.73 -22.80
N GLY A 245 -31.26 -23.65 -23.24
CA GLY A 245 -30.18 -22.97 -22.54
C GLY A 245 -30.54 -21.52 -22.20
N ILE A 246 -30.98 -20.75 -23.20
CA ILE A 246 -31.36 -19.35 -23.04
C ILE A 246 -32.60 -19.21 -22.14
N VAL A 247 -33.61 -20.06 -22.30
CA VAL A 247 -34.84 -20.02 -21.47
C VAL A 247 -34.52 -20.33 -20.01
N SER A 248 -33.50 -21.14 -19.72
CA SER A 248 -33.10 -21.49 -18.35
C SER A 248 -32.49 -20.33 -17.56
N MET A 249 -32.10 -19.23 -18.21
CA MET A 249 -31.41 -18.07 -17.61
C MET A 249 -30.13 -18.42 -16.84
N ILE A 250 -29.57 -19.62 -17.04
CA ILE A 250 -28.29 -20.00 -16.45
C ILE A 250 -27.17 -19.23 -17.19
N PRO A 251 -26.28 -18.52 -16.46
CA PRO A 251 -25.12 -17.84 -17.05
C PRO A 251 -24.33 -18.76 -17.99
N GLY A 252 -23.92 -18.24 -19.14
CA GLY A 252 -23.11 -18.96 -20.15
C GLY A 252 -23.72 -20.25 -20.71
N GLU A 253 -25.04 -20.46 -20.51
CA GLU A 253 -25.77 -21.69 -20.83
C GLU A 253 -25.11 -22.94 -20.19
N ILE A 254 -24.35 -22.75 -19.10
CA ILE A 254 -23.54 -23.80 -18.50
C ILE A 254 -24.45 -24.84 -17.85
N GLY A 255 -24.27 -26.11 -18.22
CA GLY A 255 -25.07 -27.21 -17.71
C GLY A 255 -26.35 -27.49 -18.52
N SER A 256 -27.22 -26.52 -18.79
CA SER A 256 -28.49 -26.79 -19.51
C SER A 256 -28.27 -27.14 -20.98
N PHE A 257 -27.45 -26.38 -21.70
CA PHE A 257 -27.03 -26.74 -23.07
C PHE A 257 -26.20 -28.04 -23.06
N ASP A 258 -25.24 -28.14 -22.15
CA ASP A 258 -24.29 -29.26 -22.11
C ASP A 258 -25.00 -30.61 -21.86
N VAL A 259 -25.90 -30.66 -20.87
CA VAL A 259 -26.68 -31.87 -20.55
C VAL A 259 -27.55 -32.26 -21.73
N MET A 260 -28.19 -31.30 -22.37
CA MET A 260 -29.06 -31.54 -23.52
C MET A 260 -28.28 -32.09 -24.72
N MET A 261 -27.08 -31.55 -24.98
CA MET A 261 -26.18 -32.06 -26.02
C MET A 261 -25.62 -33.44 -25.68
N ILE A 262 -25.21 -33.69 -24.43
CA ILE A 262 -24.74 -35.01 -23.98
C ILE A 262 -25.82 -36.06 -24.18
N ILE A 263 -27.05 -35.80 -23.72
CA ILE A 263 -28.16 -36.75 -23.84
C ILE A 263 -28.51 -36.95 -25.32
N GLY A 264 -28.65 -35.86 -26.10
CA GLY A 264 -29.08 -35.93 -27.48
C GLY A 264 -28.08 -36.61 -28.41
N LEU A 265 -26.79 -36.27 -28.31
CA LEU A 265 -25.76 -36.90 -29.14
C LEU A 265 -25.49 -38.35 -28.71
N SER A 266 -25.63 -38.67 -27.42
CA SER A 266 -25.55 -40.07 -26.95
C SER A 266 -26.72 -40.91 -27.48
N ALA A 267 -27.92 -40.32 -27.59
CA ALA A 267 -29.07 -41.00 -28.15
C ALA A 267 -28.92 -41.30 -29.66
N ILE A 268 -28.04 -40.58 -30.35
CA ILE A 268 -27.70 -40.79 -31.78
C ILE A 268 -26.48 -41.71 -31.93
N GLY A 269 -25.94 -42.25 -30.82
CA GLY A 269 -24.90 -43.29 -30.83
C GLY A 269 -23.47 -42.79 -30.57
N ILE A 270 -23.27 -41.52 -30.20
CA ILE A 270 -21.95 -40.98 -29.89
C ILE A 270 -21.59 -41.28 -28.42
N PRO A 271 -20.39 -41.83 -28.11
CA PRO A 271 -19.98 -42.06 -26.73
C PRO A 271 -20.02 -40.78 -25.89
N ARG A 272 -20.56 -40.87 -24.67
CA ARG A 272 -20.70 -39.73 -23.74
C ARG A 272 -19.39 -38.99 -23.51
N GLU A 273 -18.30 -39.72 -23.38
CA GLU A 273 -16.94 -39.18 -23.22
C GLU A 273 -16.52 -38.29 -24.40
N THR A 274 -16.78 -38.74 -25.63
CA THR A 274 -16.48 -37.98 -26.85
C THR A 274 -17.33 -36.72 -26.94
N VAL A 275 -18.62 -36.80 -26.56
CA VAL A 275 -19.50 -35.63 -26.54
C VAL A 275 -19.05 -34.59 -25.53
N VAL A 276 -18.65 -35.02 -24.33
CA VAL A 276 -18.08 -34.13 -23.30
C VAL A 276 -16.85 -33.43 -23.85
N ILE A 277 -15.89 -34.17 -24.41
CA ILE A 277 -14.66 -33.57 -24.99
C ILE A 277 -14.98 -32.57 -26.10
N TRP A 278 -15.94 -32.89 -26.98
CA TRP A 278 -16.37 -32.00 -28.05
C TRP A 278 -16.92 -30.68 -27.50
N ILE A 279 -17.80 -30.74 -26.50
CA ILE A 279 -18.33 -29.55 -25.81
C ILE A 279 -17.21 -28.76 -25.14
N LEU A 280 -16.23 -29.43 -24.51
CA LEU A 280 -15.10 -28.76 -23.86
C LEU A 280 -14.24 -27.98 -24.86
N LEU A 281 -13.92 -28.56 -26.03
CA LEU A 281 -13.15 -27.89 -27.07
C LEU A 281 -13.95 -26.72 -27.68
N TYR A 282 -15.26 -26.88 -27.88
CA TYR A 282 -16.14 -25.79 -28.28
C TYR A 282 -16.11 -24.63 -27.27
N ARG A 283 -16.23 -24.91 -25.97
CA ARG A 283 -16.13 -23.89 -24.91
C ARG A 283 -14.75 -23.22 -24.90
N LEU A 284 -13.68 -23.98 -25.07
CA LEU A 284 -12.33 -23.44 -25.10
C LEU A 284 -12.15 -22.44 -26.26
N PHE A 285 -12.45 -22.85 -27.50
CA PHE A 285 -12.13 -22.05 -28.68
C PHE A 285 -13.14 -20.94 -28.99
N TYR A 286 -14.41 -21.12 -28.64
CA TYR A 286 -15.45 -20.13 -28.94
C TYR A 286 -15.77 -19.20 -27.76
N TYR A 287 -15.68 -19.67 -26.51
CA TYR A 287 -15.96 -18.83 -25.33
C TYR A 287 -14.67 -18.31 -24.68
N ILE A 288 -13.79 -19.22 -24.22
CA ILE A 288 -12.68 -18.88 -23.34
C ILE A 288 -11.59 -18.08 -24.07
N VAL A 289 -11.09 -18.58 -25.20
CA VAL A 289 -9.98 -17.92 -25.91
C VAL A 289 -10.37 -16.52 -26.42
N PRO A 290 -11.53 -16.31 -27.09
CA PRO A 290 -11.96 -14.98 -27.48
C PRO A 290 -12.13 -14.03 -26.29
N PHE A 291 -12.65 -14.54 -25.16
CA PHE A 291 -12.78 -13.75 -23.93
C PHE A 291 -11.43 -13.33 -23.34
N LEU A 292 -10.42 -14.20 -23.30
CA LEU A 292 -9.08 -13.84 -22.84
C LEU A 292 -8.48 -12.71 -23.69
N ILE A 293 -8.69 -12.73 -25.00
CA ILE A 293 -8.30 -11.64 -25.90
C ILE A 293 -9.09 -10.36 -25.56
N GLY A 294 -10.40 -10.48 -25.30
CA GLY A 294 -11.23 -9.36 -24.83
C GLY A 294 -10.72 -8.74 -23.54
N LEU A 295 -10.29 -9.55 -22.57
CA LEU A 295 -9.74 -9.11 -21.30
C LEU A 295 -8.43 -8.34 -21.47
N VAL A 296 -7.58 -8.71 -22.43
CA VAL A 296 -6.40 -7.90 -22.80
C VAL A 296 -6.83 -6.52 -23.31
N PHE A 297 -7.87 -6.45 -24.16
CA PHE A 297 -8.42 -5.17 -24.63
C PHE A 297 -9.07 -4.35 -23.51
N PHE A 298 -9.70 -4.99 -22.52
CA PHE A 298 -10.23 -4.34 -21.33
C PHE A 298 -9.15 -3.59 -20.57
N PHE A 299 -8.05 -4.27 -20.21
CA PHE A 299 -6.96 -3.63 -19.48
C PHE A 299 -6.27 -2.53 -20.28
N LYS A 300 -6.18 -2.69 -21.60
CA LYS A 300 -5.59 -1.70 -22.49
C LYS A 300 -6.44 -0.42 -22.63
N ASN A 301 -7.75 -0.55 -22.88
CA ASN A 301 -8.62 0.59 -23.24
C ASN A 301 -9.44 1.13 -22.06
N MET A 302 -9.98 0.24 -21.24
CA MET A 302 -10.76 0.66 -20.06
C MET A 302 -9.84 1.03 -18.90
N GLY A 303 -8.70 0.36 -18.74
CA GLY A 303 -7.69 0.72 -17.74
C GLY A 303 -7.28 2.20 -17.84
N ALA A 304 -6.97 2.70 -19.04
CA ALA A 304 -6.55 4.09 -19.25
C ALA A 304 -7.69 5.12 -19.05
N THR A 305 -8.91 4.79 -19.48
CA THR A 305 -10.07 5.69 -19.35
C THR A 305 -10.54 5.78 -17.89
N PHE A 306 -10.51 4.66 -17.17
CA PHE A 306 -10.80 4.58 -15.74
C PHE A 306 -9.74 5.31 -14.91
N ASP A 307 -8.46 5.17 -15.27
CA ASP A 307 -7.37 5.90 -14.60
C ASP A 307 -7.52 7.43 -14.74
N GLN A 308 -7.90 7.90 -15.94
CA GLN A 308 -8.12 9.33 -16.20
C GLN A 308 -9.37 9.88 -15.49
N GLN A 309 -10.42 9.07 -15.35
CA GLN A 309 -11.67 9.46 -14.69
C GLN A 309 -11.55 9.49 -13.15
N TYR A 310 -10.61 8.73 -12.58
CA TYR A 310 -10.38 8.62 -11.13
C TYR A 310 -8.97 9.07 -10.70
N SER A 311 -8.38 10.04 -11.43
CA SER A 311 -7.13 10.72 -11.06
C SER A 311 -5.93 9.79 -10.78
N GLY A 312 -5.83 8.64 -11.43
CA GLY A 312 -4.69 7.72 -11.25
C GLY A 312 -4.84 6.73 -10.09
N ILE A 313 -5.87 6.85 -9.25
CA ILE A 313 -6.03 6.06 -8.01
C ILE A 313 -6.10 4.54 -8.28
N PRO A 314 -6.86 4.04 -9.28
CA PRO A 314 -6.96 2.61 -9.52
C PRO A 314 -5.62 1.97 -9.89
N LYS A 315 -4.82 2.66 -10.72
CA LYS A 315 -3.48 2.21 -11.08
C LYS A 315 -2.55 2.20 -9.86
N GLN A 316 -2.57 3.26 -9.04
CA GLN A 316 -1.77 3.33 -7.82
C GLN A 316 -2.12 2.20 -6.83
N LEU A 317 -3.41 1.89 -6.67
CA LEU A 317 -3.84 0.79 -5.82
C LEU A 317 -3.39 -0.56 -6.38
N ALA A 318 -3.54 -0.76 -7.70
CA ALA A 318 -3.10 -1.97 -8.37
C ALA A 318 -1.58 -2.16 -8.27
N THR A 319 -0.79 -1.10 -8.44
CA THR A 319 0.68 -1.17 -8.28
C THR A 319 1.08 -1.45 -6.84
N GLU A 320 0.42 -0.85 -5.84
CA GLU A 320 0.63 -1.17 -4.42
C GLU A 320 0.31 -2.63 -4.08
N ILE A 321 -0.83 -3.15 -4.57
CA ILE A 321 -1.21 -4.55 -4.37
C ILE A 321 -0.21 -5.48 -5.08
N ALA A 322 0.13 -5.18 -6.34
CA ALA A 322 1.10 -5.97 -7.10
C ALA A 322 2.46 -5.98 -6.41
N HIS A 323 2.92 -4.84 -5.88
CA HIS A 323 4.17 -4.74 -5.13
C HIS A 323 4.15 -5.65 -3.89
N ARG A 324 3.07 -5.63 -3.11
CA ARG A 324 2.91 -6.52 -1.93
C ARG A 324 2.89 -8.00 -2.32
N ILE A 325 2.24 -8.36 -3.42
CA ILE A 325 2.22 -9.73 -3.94
C ILE A 325 3.64 -10.15 -4.31
N VAL A 326 4.36 -9.36 -5.09
CA VAL A 326 5.74 -9.65 -5.51
C VAL A 326 6.68 -9.84 -4.32
N VAL A 327 6.59 -8.96 -3.32
CA VAL A 327 7.35 -9.07 -2.06
C VAL A 327 7.03 -10.39 -1.35
N THR A 328 5.73 -10.72 -1.22
CA THR A 328 5.29 -11.96 -0.57
C THR A 328 5.79 -13.19 -1.31
N LEU A 329 5.72 -13.19 -2.64
CA LEU A 329 6.23 -14.25 -3.48
C LEU A 329 7.74 -14.43 -3.36
N LEU A 330 8.51 -13.35 -3.25
CA LEU A 330 9.96 -13.42 -2.99
C LEU A 330 10.29 -14.07 -1.65
N TYR A 331 9.65 -13.61 -0.56
CA TYR A 331 9.82 -14.23 0.76
C TYR A 331 9.39 -15.70 0.75
N PHE A 332 8.25 -16.00 0.15
CA PHE A 332 7.74 -17.36 0.01
C PHE A 332 8.73 -18.25 -0.75
N SER A 333 9.26 -17.78 -1.88
CA SER A 333 10.26 -18.50 -2.67
C SER A 333 11.51 -18.78 -1.85
N GLY A 334 12.00 -17.76 -1.14
CA GLY A 334 13.18 -17.89 -0.30
C GLY A 334 12.99 -18.87 0.85
N ILE A 335 11.86 -18.78 1.56
CA ILE A 335 11.50 -19.71 2.64
C ILE A 335 11.34 -21.13 2.10
N MET A 336 10.69 -21.33 0.96
CA MET A 336 10.50 -22.65 0.35
C MET A 336 11.82 -23.28 -0.10
N LEU A 337 12.76 -22.51 -0.66
CA LEU A 337 14.09 -23.02 -0.99
C LEU A 337 14.86 -23.46 0.26
N VAL A 338 14.81 -22.68 1.35
CA VAL A 338 15.43 -23.06 2.63
C VAL A 338 14.77 -24.31 3.23
N LEU A 339 13.43 -24.35 3.27
CA LEU A 339 12.68 -25.47 3.85
C LEU A 339 12.84 -26.76 3.03
N SER A 340 12.81 -26.69 1.70
CA SER A 340 13.02 -27.85 0.84
C SER A 340 14.41 -28.47 1.04
N ALA A 341 15.43 -27.65 1.26
CA ALA A 341 16.78 -28.13 1.57
C ALA A 341 16.90 -28.69 2.99
N THR A 342 16.07 -28.22 3.93
CA THR A 342 16.18 -28.57 5.36
C THR A 342 15.28 -29.76 5.76
N ILE A 343 14.10 -29.91 5.15
CA ILE A 343 13.12 -30.99 5.45
C ILE A 343 12.63 -31.64 4.14
N PRO A 344 13.48 -32.42 3.43
CA PRO A 344 13.10 -33.00 2.14
C PRO A 344 11.90 -33.96 2.22
N GLN A 345 11.77 -34.68 3.34
CA GLN A 345 10.83 -35.79 3.47
C GLN A 345 9.40 -35.33 3.82
N ALA A 346 9.22 -34.15 4.43
CA ALA A 346 7.89 -33.54 4.65
C ALA A 346 7.21 -33.17 3.32
N PHE A 347 8.01 -32.78 2.33
CA PHE A 347 7.52 -32.54 0.99
C PHE A 347 7.13 -33.85 0.27
N MET A 348 7.64 -35.02 0.67
CA MET A 348 7.24 -36.30 0.09
C MET A 348 5.94 -36.86 0.68
N GLU A 349 5.67 -36.64 1.97
CA GLU A 349 4.48 -37.22 2.64
C GLU A 349 3.18 -36.43 2.41
N TRP A 350 3.25 -35.11 2.28
CA TRP A 350 2.07 -34.25 2.16
C TRP A 350 1.75 -33.97 0.68
N GLN A 351 0.66 -34.54 0.16
CA GLN A 351 0.31 -34.51 -1.28
C GLN A 351 0.32 -33.13 -1.94
N TRP A 352 0.01 -32.05 -1.21
CA TRP A 352 0.03 -30.68 -1.75
C TRP A 352 1.43 -30.05 -1.76
N LEU A 353 2.27 -30.36 -0.76
CA LEU A 353 3.68 -29.95 -0.71
C LEU A 353 4.51 -30.73 -1.72
N HIS A 354 4.19 -32.00 -1.98
CA HIS A 354 4.85 -32.81 -2.99
C HIS A 354 4.79 -32.18 -4.38
N ARG A 355 3.68 -31.50 -4.74
CA ARG A 355 3.56 -30.79 -6.02
C ARG A 355 4.44 -29.54 -6.12
N LEU A 356 4.91 -29.06 -4.98
CA LEU A 356 5.80 -27.91 -4.82
C LEU A 356 7.23 -28.35 -4.46
N ASN A 357 7.50 -29.66 -4.33
CA ASN A 357 8.79 -30.19 -3.93
C ASN A 357 9.80 -30.07 -5.09
N PRO A 358 10.93 -29.38 -4.88
CA PRO A 358 11.91 -29.20 -5.93
C PRO A 358 13.12 -30.13 -5.85
N LEU A 359 13.24 -31.12 -4.93
CA LEU A 359 14.46 -31.95 -4.84
C LEU A 359 14.25 -33.43 -4.39
N ASN A 360 14.82 -34.36 -5.16
CA ASN A 360 15.33 -35.67 -4.69
C ASN A 360 16.88 -35.65 -4.48
N PHE A 361 17.37 -36.54 -3.61
CA PHE A 361 18.61 -36.46 -2.81
C PHE A 361 19.97 -36.33 -3.51
N HIS A 362 20.82 -35.38 -3.05
CA HIS A 362 22.27 -35.52 -2.68
C HIS A 362 22.81 -34.22 -2.03
N ILE A 363 23.57 -34.32 -0.92
CA ILE A 363 23.96 -33.18 -0.02
C ILE A 363 24.80 -32.08 -0.70
N ILE A 364 25.61 -32.41 -1.72
CA ILE A 364 26.45 -31.43 -2.45
C ILE A 364 25.57 -30.44 -3.27
N ILE A 365 24.32 -30.79 -3.53
CA ILE A 365 23.36 -29.98 -4.29
C ILE A 365 22.60 -28.99 -3.39
N GLN A 366 22.55 -29.19 -2.06
CA GLN A 366 21.65 -28.44 -1.16
C GLN A 366 22.14 -27.04 -0.76
N PHE A 367 23.46 -26.82 -0.65
CA PHE A 367 24.02 -25.52 -0.22
C PHE A 367 23.61 -24.35 -1.13
N PRO A 368 23.66 -24.46 -2.47
CA PRO A 368 23.13 -23.45 -3.37
C PRO A 368 21.66 -23.09 -3.11
N SER A 369 20.80 -24.07 -2.82
CA SER A 369 19.38 -23.81 -2.50
C SER A 369 19.22 -22.98 -1.23
N ILE A 370 19.94 -23.34 -0.16
CA ILE A 370 19.90 -22.59 1.11
C ILE A 370 20.40 -21.17 0.91
N LEU A 371 21.53 -21.00 0.22
CA LEU A 371 22.13 -19.70 -0.06
C LEU A 371 21.20 -18.83 -0.91
N LEU A 372 20.68 -19.37 -2.02
CA LEU A 372 19.70 -18.68 -2.89
C LEU A 372 18.43 -18.33 -2.11
N GLY A 373 17.94 -19.23 -1.26
CA GLY A 373 16.76 -19.02 -0.44
C GLY A 373 16.91 -17.83 0.51
N PHE A 374 18.00 -17.78 1.28
CA PHE A 374 18.29 -16.65 2.15
C PHE A 374 18.55 -15.35 1.39
N LEU A 375 19.24 -15.40 0.25
CA LEU A 375 19.46 -14.24 -0.61
C LEU A 375 18.14 -13.68 -1.17
N LEU A 376 17.20 -14.55 -1.56
CA LEU A 376 15.85 -14.14 -1.99
C LEU A 376 15.04 -13.52 -0.85
N ILE A 377 15.19 -13.99 0.40
CA ILE A 377 14.58 -13.35 1.58
C ILE A 377 15.13 -11.91 1.75
N VAL A 378 16.44 -11.71 1.64
CA VAL A 378 17.06 -10.37 1.72
C VAL A 378 16.64 -9.49 0.55
N MET A 379 16.50 -10.05 -0.66
CA MET A 379 15.93 -9.31 -1.80
C MET A 379 14.46 -8.98 -1.60
N GLY A 380 13.68 -9.88 -0.98
CA GLY A 380 12.33 -9.60 -0.51
C GLY A 380 12.29 -8.33 0.33
N ARG A 381 13.26 -8.15 1.26
CA ARG A 381 13.41 -6.90 2.03
C ARG A 381 13.81 -5.71 1.16
N GLY A 382 14.78 -5.85 0.27
CA GLY A 382 15.23 -4.78 -0.63
C GLY A 382 14.12 -4.26 -1.54
N ILE A 383 13.33 -5.16 -2.11
CA ILE A 383 12.16 -4.86 -2.92
C ILE A 383 11.05 -4.27 -2.05
N ALA A 384 10.74 -4.82 -0.88
CA ALA A 384 9.77 -4.25 0.05
C ALA A 384 10.11 -2.82 0.51
N ALA A 385 11.41 -2.53 0.63
CA ALA A 385 11.92 -1.20 0.92
C ALA A 385 12.01 -0.30 -0.32
N ARG A 386 11.57 -0.77 -1.50
CA ARG A 386 11.54 -0.02 -2.78
C ARG A 386 12.91 0.50 -3.24
N VAL A 387 13.98 -0.25 -2.95
CA VAL A 387 15.36 0.18 -3.21
C VAL A 387 15.77 -0.12 -4.66
N LYS A 388 16.20 0.91 -5.40
CA LYS A 388 16.70 0.81 -6.78
C LYS A 388 17.75 -0.28 -6.96
N ARG A 389 18.70 -0.37 -6.03
CA ARG A 389 19.82 -1.30 -6.05
C ARG A 389 19.41 -2.77 -5.94
N ALA A 390 18.21 -3.08 -5.43
CA ALA A 390 17.73 -4.44 -5.33
C ALA A 390 17.28 -5.03 -6.67
N TYR A 391 16.99 -4.19 -7.68
CA TYR A 391 16.41 -4.61 -8.96
C TYR A 391 17.28 -5.65 -9.70
N SER A 392 18.51 -5.28 -10.07
CA SER A 392 19.38 -6.14 -10.87
C SER A 392 19.80 -7.42 -10.13
N PRO A 393 20.21 -7.38 -8.85
CA PRO A 393 20.57 -8.60 -8.13
C PRO A 393 19.38 -9.55 -7.93
N THR A 394 18.16 -9.04 -7.72
CA THR A 394 16.96 -9.89 -7.61
C THR A 394 16.72 -10.68 -8.89
N ILE A 395 16.84 -10.03 -10.06
CA ILE A 395 16.72 -10.70 -11.36
C ILE A 395 17.76 -11.81 -11.51
N ILE A 396 19.03 -11.51 -11.19
CA ILE A 396 20.13 -12.49 -11.26
C ILE A 396 19.82 -13.68 -10.35
N LEU A 397 19.37 -13.44 -9.12
CA LEU A 397 19.07 -14.50 -8.15
C LEU A 397 17.89 -15.36 -8.57
N ILE A 398 16.83 -14.78 -9.13
CA ILE A 398 15.69 -15.55 -9.66
C ILE A 398 16.13 -16.40 -10.86
N VAL A 399 16.96 -15.86 -11.76
CA VAL A 399 17.50 -16.62 -12.89
C VAL A 399 18.39 -17.77 -12.40
N LEU A 400 19.25 -17.54 -11.41
CA LEU A 400 20.06 -18.59 -10.79
C LEU A 400 19.19 -19.65 -10.10
N ALA A 401 18.13 -19.24 -9.39
CA ALA A 401 17.18 -20.16 -8.79
C ALA A 401 16.42 -20.99 -9.85
N LEU A 402 16.03 -20.36 -10.97
CA LEU A 402 15.37 -21.03 -12.08
C LEU A 402 16.30 -22.06 -12.74
N LEU A 403 17.55 -21.69 -13.02
CA LEU A 403 18.56 -22.61 -13.56
C LEU A 403 18.84 -23.75 -12.59
N TYR A 404 18.96 -23.46 -11.30
CA TYR A 404 19.16 -24.46 -10.27
C TYR A 404 18.03 -25.49 -10.26
N VAL A 405 16.76 -25.05 -10.22
CA VAL A 405 15.58 -25.93 -10.23
C VAL A 405 15.48 -26.76 -11.51
N LEU A 406 15.82 -26.18 -12.67
CA LEU A 406 15.81 -26.90 -13.95
C LEU A 406 16.90 -27.98 -14.01
N LEU A 407 18.08 -27.71 -13.45
CA LEU A 407 19.20 -28.66 -13.46
C LEU A 407 19.06 -29.76 -12.40
N SER A 408 18.47 -29.46 -11.25
CA SER A 408 18.42 -30.39 -10.12
C SER A 408 17.30 -31.42 -10.20
N ASP A 409 16.08 -31.02 -10.55
CA ASP A 409 14.88 -31.85 -10.35
C ASP A 409 13.81 -31.68 -11.45
N PHE A 410 14.08 -30.83 -12.45
CA PHE A 410 13.21 -30.52 -13.60
C PHE A 410 11.72 -30.35 -13.26
N SER A 411 11.41 -29.57 -12.22
CA SER A 411 10.03 -29.28 -11.84
C SER A 411 9.41 -28.19 -12.73
N PHE A 412 8.50 -28.59 -13.61
CA PHE A 412 7.80 -27.68 -14.52
C PHE A 412 6.95 -26.63 -13.78
N THR A 413 6.36 -27.00 -12.65
CA THR A 413 5.54 -26.10 -11.82
C THR A 413 6.39 -25.01 -11.18
N ALA A 414 7.53 -25.37 -10.58
CA ALA A 414 8.47 -24.42 -9.98
C ALA A 414 9.11 -23.51 -11.04
N ALA A 415 9.42 -24.02 -12.23
CA ALA A 415 9.97 -23.24 -13.34
C ALA A 415 8.98 -22.17 -13.86
N ILE A 416 7.70 -22.53 -14.02
CA ILE A 416 6.64 -21.56 -14.37
C ILE A 416 6.52 -20.49 -13.29
N PHE A 417 6.47 -20.90 -12.02
CA PHE A 417 6.32 -20.00 -10.89
C PHE A 417 7.47 -18.97 -10.82
N LEU A 418 8.73 -19.42 -10.92
CA LEU A 418 9.89 -18.54 -10.92
C LEU A 418 9.95 -17.62 -12.16
N THR A 419 9.44 -18.09 -13.30
CA THR A 419 9.34 -17.28 -14.52
C THR A 419 8.29 -16.18 -14.37
N ILE A 420 7.13 -16.47 -13.77
CA ILE A 420 6.11 -15.47 -13.45
C ILE A 420 6.68 -14.44 -12.45
N LEU A 421 7.42 -14.90 -11.44
CA LEU A 421 8.09 -14.02 -10.48
C LEU A 421 9.12 -13.11 -11.16
N LEU A 422 9.92 -13.66 -12.07
CA LEU A 422 10.90 -12.91 -12.88
C LEU A 422 10.23 -11.80 -13.70
N LEU A 423 9.17 -12.15 -14.45
CA LEU A 423 8.41 -11.18 -15.26
C LEU A 423 7.79 -10.08 -14.38
N SER A 424 7.30 -10.45 -13.20
CA SER A 424 6.72 -9.51 -12.24
C SER A 424 7.76 -8.51 -11.71
N ILE A 425 8.99 -8.97 -11.43
CA ILE A 425 10.09 -8.10 -11.00
C ILE A 425 10.49 -7.15 -12.13
N ILE A 426 10.60 -7.63 -13.36
CA ILE A 426 10.91 -6.80 -14.53
C ILE A 426 9.85 -5.68 -14.70
N ALA A 427 8.58 -6.01 -14.53
CA ALA A 427 7.49 -5.04 -14.58
C ALA A 427 7.53 -4.01 -13.42
N SER A 428 8.13 -4.35 -12.28
CA SER A 428 8.17 -3.51 -11.07
C SER A 428 9.26 -2.42 -11.07
N LYS A 429 10.06 -2.28 -12.14
CA LYS A 429 11.22 -1.37 -12.19
C LYS A 429 10.90 0.07 -11.73
N ASN A 430 9.75 0.60 -12.13
CA ASN A 430 9.37 1.99 -11.83
C ASN A 430 8.95 2.19 -10.36
N GLU A 431 8.61 1.12 -9.65
CA GLU A 431 8.21 1.15 -8.24
C GLU A 431 9.42 1.21 -7.28
N LEU A 432 10.61 0.86 -7.79
CA LEU A 432 11.86 0.87 -7.04
C LEU A 432 12.54 2.22 -7.24
N PHE A 433 12.16 3.22 -6.44
CA PHE A 433 12.67 4.59 -6.59
C PHE A 433 13.70 5.02 -5.55
N ARG A 434 13.79 4.34 -4.40
CA ARG A 434 14.68 4.74 -3.29
C ARG A 434 16.14 4.48 -3.62
N GLU A 435 17.00 5.44 -3.29
CA GLU A 435 18.41 5.44 -3.72
C GLU A 435 19.33 4.60 -2.82
N GLN A 436 18.93 4.41 -1.57
CA GLN A 436 19.66 3.68 -0.53
C GLN A 436 18.69 2.89 0.35
N LEU A 437 19.18 1.85 1.01
CA LEU A 437 18.49 1.20 2.12
C LEU A 437 18.97 1.80 3.44
N VAL A 438 18.07 2.37 4.23
CA VAL A 438 18.34 2.59 5.66
C VAL A 438 17.68 1.45 6.42
N TYR A 439 18.47 0.45 6.81
CA TYR A 439 17.92 -0.77 7.39
C TYR A 439 17.36 -0.50 8.78
N ALA A 440 16.05 -0.24 8.84
CA ALA A 440 15.35 0.14 10.06
C ALA A 440 15.45 -0.97 11.14
N TRP A 441 15.49 -0.59 12.42
CA TRP A 441 15.51 -1.55 13.53
C TRP A 441 14.28 -2.45 13.56
N GLU A 442 13.12 -1.93 13.17
CA GLU A 442 11.88 -2.67 12.99
C GLU A 442 12.06 -3.81 11.98
N TRP A 443 12.66 -3.48 10.83
CA TRP A 443 12.91 -4.45 9.77
C TRP A 443 13.97 -5.47 10.19
N ARG A 444 15.05 -5.03 10.87
CA ARG A 444 16.06 -5.95 11.43
C ARG A 444 15.47 -6.92 12.43
N THR A 445 14.50 -6.48 13.22
CA THR A 445 13.84 -7.35 14.21
C THR A 445 12.98 -8.40 13.51
N ILE A 446 12.17 -8.00 12.54
CA ILE A 446 11.32 -8.94 11.77
C ILE A 446 12.18 -9.93 10.99
N ASP A 447 13.15 -9.43 10.23
CA ASP A 447 14.03 -10.27 9.41
C ASP A 447 14.93 -11.15 10.29
N GLY A 448 15.41 -10.62 11.42
CA GLY A 448 16.19 -11.35 12.40
C GLY A 448 15.42 -12.49 13.06
N ILE A 449 14.14 -12.27 13.39
CA ILE A 449 13.25 -13.33 13.88
C ILE A 449 13.03 -14.39 12.78
N LEU A 450 12.77 -13.98 11.54
CA LEU A 450 12.55 -14.90 10.42
C LEU A 450 13.80 -15.77 10.15
N ILE A 451 14.95 -15.13 9.91
CA ILE A 451 16.23 -15.79 9.63
C ILE A 451 16.68 -16.62 10.84
N GLY A 452 16.51 -16.09 12.05
CA GLY A 452 16.83 -16.78 13.30
C GLY A 452 15.97 -18.02 13.49
N THR A 453 14.67 -17.96 13.19
CA THR A 453 13.76 -19.12 13.27
C THR A 453 14.14 -20.19 12.25
N LEU A 454 14.41 -19.81 10.99
CA LEU A 454 14.86 -20.76 9.95
C LEU A 454 16.21 -21.40 10.29
N SER A 455 17.14 -20.61 10.83
CA SER A 455 18.46 -21.10 11.26
C SER A 455 18.36 -22.02 12.48
N LEU A 456 17.51 -21.67 13.45
CA LEU A 456 17.24 -22.49 14.63
C LEU A 456 16.57 -23.81 14.24
N LEU A 457 15.60 -23.77 13.33
CA LEU A 457 14.95 -24.96 12.77
C LEU A 457 16.00 -25.91 12.14
N TYR A 458 16.89 -25.36 11.32
CA TYR A 458 18.01 -26.12 10.74
C TYR A 458 18.91 -26.75 11.81
N ILE A 459 19.27 -26.00 12.86
CA ILE A 459 20.08 -26.51 13.98
C ILE A 459 19.35 -27.62 14.74
N ILE A 460 18.07 -27.43 15.09
CA ILE A 460 17.27 -28.41 15.83
C ILE A 460 17.19 -29.73 15.06
N ILE A 461 16.90 -29.66 13.76
CA ILE A 461 16.87 -30.83 12.89
C ILE A 461 18.25 -31.49 12.84
N GLY A 462 19.33 -30.71 12.69
CA GLY A 462 20.68 -31.22 12.72
C GLY A 462 21.07 -31.92 14.03
N VAL A 463 20.68 -31.38 15.18
CA VAL A 463 20.99 -31.94 16.52
C VAL A 463 20.18 -33.19 16.82
N TYR A 464 18.88 -33.20 16.50
CA TYR A 464 18.03 -34.37 16.71
C TYR A 464 18.50 -35.58 15.89
N ASN A 465 19.18 -35.33 14.76
CA ASN A 465 19.73 -36.33 13.87
C ASN A 465 21.15 -36.81 14.25
N LEU A 466 21.70 -36.34 15.38
CA LEU A 466 23.00 -36.81 15.87
C LEU A 466 22.91 -38.29 16.33
N PRO A 467 23.87 -39.16 15.97
CA PRO A 467 23.83 -40.59 16.28
C PRO A 467 23.75 -40.93 17.77
N ASN A 468 24.19 -40.03 18.66
CA ASN A 468 24.34 -40.26 20.09
C ASN A 468 23.20 -39.68 20.95
N PHE A 469 22.12 -39.16 20.34
CA PHE A 469 20.99 -38.61 21.10
C PHE A 469 20.11 -39.77 21.64
N PRO A 470 19.80 -39.83 22.96
CA PRO A 470 19.09 -40.97 23.54
C PRO A 470 17.64 -41.07 23.04
N HIS A 471 17.40 -41.93 22.05
CA HIS A 471 16.08 -42.17 21.48
C HIS A 471 15.24 -43.06 22.40
N ARG A 472 14.45 -42.45 23.31
CA ARG A 472 13.45 -43.19 24.09
C ARG A 472 12.20 -43.44 23.22
N HIS A 473 12.05 -44.71 22.82
CA HIS A 473 10.87 -45.36 22.22
C HIS A 473 10.77 -45.33 20.69
N HIS A 474 10.89 -46.53 20.11
CA HIS A 474 10.68 -46.83 18.70
C HIS A 474 9.19 -46.74 18.35
N HIS A 475 8.79 -45.70 17.61
CA HIS A 475 7.74 -45.71 16.57
C HIS A 475 7.58 -44.31 15.93
N PHE A 476 8.67 -43.62 15.65
CA PHE A 476 8.63 -42.42 14.81
C PHE A 476 9.67 -42.55 13.70
N ILE A 477 9.14 -42.96 12.53
CA ILE A 477 9.60 -42.89 11.14
C ILE A 477 11.11 -42.69 10.89
N ALA A 478 11.68 -43.52 10.01
CA ALA A 478 12.98 -43.36 9.35
C ALA A 478 13.02 -42.11 8.42
N PHE A 479 12.66 -40.95 8.97
CA PHE A 479 12.31 -39.69 8.32
C PHE A 479 13.44 -38.64 8.36
N PHE A 480 14.59 -38.97 8.97
CA PHE A 480 15.55 -37.95 9.41
C PHE A 480 17.02 -38.40 9.51
N LEU A 481 17.45 -39.45 8.79
CA LEU A 481 18.83 -39.96 8.93
C LEU A 481 19.85 -39.12 8.14
N PHE A 482 20.67 -38.32 8.85
CA PHE A 482 21.94 -37.77 8.34
C PHE A 482 23.13 -38.40 9.09
N PRO A 483 24.19 -38.86 8.40
CA PRO A 483 25.32 -39.51 9.06
C PRO A 483 26.49 -38.55 9.39
N SER A 484 26.90 -38.49 10.67
CA SER A 484 28.22 -38.04 11.20
C SER A 484 28.43 -36.59 11.66
N GLU A 485 29.27 -36.44 12.70
CA GLU A 485 29.74 -35.18 13.31
C GLU A 485 30.41 -34.21 12.31
N LYS A 486 30.97 -34.71 11.20
CA LYS A 486 31.57 -33.89 10.13
C LYS A 486 30.52 -33.06 9.38
N ILE A 487 29.28 -33.54 9.29
CA ILE A 487 28.17 -32.81 8.66
C ILE A 487 27.76 -31.61 9.52
N TRP A 488 27.83 -31.72 10.84
CA TRP A 488 27.47 -30.62 11.75
C TRP A 488 28.40 -29.41 11.61
N PHE A 489 29.72 -29.63 11.54
CA PHE A 489 30.69 -28.55 11.31
C PHE A 489 30.49 -27.89 9.94
N SER A 490 30.11 -28.67 8.92
CA SER A 490 29.81 -28.15 7.58
C SER A 490 28.53 -27.29 7.54
N GLY A 491 27.50 -27.65 8.30
CA GLY A 491 26.26 -26.87 8.43
C GLY A 491 26.46 -25.56 9.18
N LEU A 492 27.25 -25.57 10.27
CA LEU A 492 27.62 -24.35 10.99
C LEU A 492 28.46 -23.41 10.12
N LEU A 493 29.43 -23.96 9.36
CA LEU A 493 30.20 -23.20 8.39
C LEU A 493 29.32 -22.63 7.27
N ALA A 494 28.32 -23.38 6.79
CA ALA A 494 27.33 -22.89 5.82
C ALA A 494 26.51 -21.73 6.37
N ILE A 495 26.02 -21.80 7.62
CA ILE A 495 25.29 -20.69 8.27
C ILE A 495 26.18 -19.46 8.39
N ILE A 496 27.45 -19.62 8.77
CA ILE A 496 28.40 -18.50 8.85
C ILE A 496 28.61 -17.86 7.48
N VAL A 497 28.84 -18.67 6.43
CA VAL A 497 29.02 -18.18 5.06
C VAL A 497 27.76 -17.45 4.58
N VAL A 498 26.58 -18.04 4.78
CA VAL A 498 25.29 -17.41 4.44
C VAL A 498 25.11 -16.10 5.20
N SER A 499 25.37 -16.08 6.50
CA SER A 499 25.25 -14.86 7.33
C SER A 499 26.21 -13.77 6.86
N PHE A 500 27.46 -14.14 6.53
CA PHE A 500 28.45 -13.22 5.99
C PHE A 500 28.00 -12.64 4.64
N VAL A 501 27.50 -13.49 3.73
CA VAL A 501 26.96 -13.06 2.43
C VAL A 501 25.75 -12.14 2.61
N ILE A 502 24.82 -12.44 3.53
CA ILE A 502 23.68 -11.59 3.87
C ILE A 502 24.17 -10.20 4.31
N VAL A 503 25.17 -10.12 5.21
CA VAL A 503 25.72 -8.84 5.68
C VAL A 503 26.32 -8.04 4.53
N LEU A 504 27.10 -8.68 3.66
CA LEU A 504 27.66 -8.02 2.46
C LEU A 504 26.56 -7.50 1.54
N PHE A 505 25.49 -8.27 1.36
CA PHE A 505 24.40 -7.91 0.47
C PHE A 505 23.54 -6.77 1.03
N VAL A 506 23.26 -6.80 2.33
CA VAL A 506 22.62 -5.68 3.04
C VAL A 506 23.50 -4.42 2.92
N HIS A 507 24.82 -4.54 3.07
CA HIS A 507 25.73 -3.42 2.89
C HIS A 507 25.71 -2.86 1.45
N PHE A 508 25.65 -3.74 0.45
CA PHE A 508 25.48 -3.35 -0.96
C PHE A 508 24.18 -2.54 -1.19
N LEU A 509 23.06 -2.99 -0.59
CA LEU A 509 21.78 -2.28 -0.65
C LEU A 509 21.80 -0.92 0.06
N GLN A 510 22.54 -0.81 1.17
CA GLN A 510 22.71 0.46 1.90
C GLN A 510 23.45 1.48 1.04
N GLY A 511 24.53 1.07 0.37
CA GLY A 511 25.30 1.96 -0.48
C GLY A 511 25.97 3.13 0.22
N ALA A 512 26.29 4.17 -0.54
CA ALA A 512 26.88 5.39 0.01
C ALA A 512 25.80 6.17 0.79
N LYS A 513 26.03 6.38 2.09
CA LYS A 513 25.08 7.04 2.97
C LYS A 513 24.82 8.48 2.52
N LYS A 514 23.63 8.73 1.99
CA LYS A 514 23.12 10.08 1.72
C LYS A 514 22.36 10.61 2.94
N GLN A 515 22.57 11.88 3.26
CA GLN A 515 21.91 12.56 4.36
C GLN A 515 20.78 13.43 3.81
N VAL A 516 19.69 13.53 4.55
CA VAL A 516 18.56 14.41 4.25
C VAL A 516 18.95 15.85 4.58
N GLY A 517 18.48 16.79 3.76
CA GLY A 517 18.67 18.22 3.97
C GLY A 517 20.13 18.64 4.00
N GLU A 518 20.38 19.83 4.55
CA GLU A 518 21.71 20.43 4.62
C GLU A 518 22.25 20.52 6.05
N ALA A 519 23.55 20.75 6.17
CA ALA A 519 24.16 21.07 7.46
C ALA A 519 23.70 22.46 7.91
N PHE A 520 23.76 22.74 9.21
CA PHE A 520 23.39 24.04 9.76
C PHE A 520 24.09 25.20 9.03
N ASN A 521 23.30 26.10 8.48
CA ASN A 521 23.70 27.36 7.86
C ASN A 521 23.03 28.51 8.62
N GLU A 522 23.85 29.22 9.39
CA GLU A 522 23.41 30.28 10.29
C GLU A 522 22.75 31.44 9.57
N ALA A 523 23.37 31.94 8.50
CA ALA A 523 22.87 33.10 7.76
C ALA A 523 21.50 32.80 7.12
N LYS A 524 21.34 31.62 6.53
CA LYS A 524 20.09 31.19 5.89
C LYS A 524 18.97 31.00 6.92
N ALA A 525 19.27 30.36 8.05
CA ALA A 525 18.30 30.18 9.14
C ALA A 525 17.83 31.54 9.70
N LEU A 526 18.78 32.44 10.00
CA LEU A 526 18.45 33.76 10.53
C LEU A 526 17.65 34.61 9.54
N GLN A 527 17.97 34.55 8.24
CA GLN A 527 17.21 35.23 7.19
C GLN A 527 15.74 34.78 7.20
N ILE A 528 15.48 33.48 7.19
CA ILE A 528 14.10 32.94 7.22
C ILE A 528 13.36 33.40 8.47
N LEU A 529 14.00 33.26 9.65
CA LEU A 529 13.38 33.56 10.94
C LEU A 529 13.07 35.05 11.11
N THR A 530 13.96 35.93 10.66
CA THR A 530 13.77 37.39 10.77
C THR A 530 12.83 37.96 9.70
N THR A 531 12.80 37.38 8.49
CA THR A 531 11.94 37.86 7.40
C THR A 531 10.51 37.32 7.48
N TYR A 532 10.33 36.05 7.82
CA TYR A 532 9.02 35.38 7.75
C TYR A 532 8.47 34.94 9.11
N GLY A 533 9.31 34.95 10.16
CA GLY A 533 8.94 34.57 11.52
C GLY A 533 9.30 33.14 11.91
N GLY A 534 9.08 32.81 13.17
CA GLY A 534 9.41 31.52 13.79
C GLY A 534 8.36 31.05 14.80
N ASN A 535 8.82 30.26 15.76
CA ASN A 535 8.04 29.69 16.85
C ASN A 535 8.93 29.45 18.09
N SER A 536 8.34 28.98 19.19
CA SER A 536 9.03 28.76 20.48
C SER A 536 10.25 27.84 20.39
N THR A 537 10.32 26.96 19.40
CA THR A 537 11.41 25.99 19.22
C THR A 537 12.47 26.48 18.23
N SER A 538 12.20 27.54 17.47
CA SER A 538 13.01 27.93 16.30
C SER A 538 14.46 28.28 16.67
N GLN A 539 14.68 28.88 17.83
CA GLN A 539 16.01 29.24 18.32
C GLN A 539 16.90 28.01 18.58
N LEU A 540 16.32 26.82 18.83
CA LEU A 540 17.09 25.62 19.15
C LEU A 540 18.01 25.17 18.01
N ILE A 541 17.78 25.59 16.77
CA ILE A 541 18.66 25.28 15.63
C ILE A 541 20.10 25.80 15.86
N PHE A 542 20.27 26.90 16.62
CA PHE A 542 21.57 27.51 16.90
C PHE A 542 22.42 26.71 17.91
N LEU A 543 21.89 25.63 18.50
CA LEU A 543 22.67 24.66 19.29
C LEU A 543 23.61 23.82 18.41
N ARG A 544 23.41 23.83 17.07
CA ARG A 544 24.26 23.13 16.08
C ARG A 544 24.30 21.60 16.24
N ASP A 545 23.31 21.04 16.92
CA ASP A 545 23.07 19.60 17.10
C ASP A 545 22.04 19.05 16.09
N LYS A 546 21.34 19.94 15.38
CA LYS A 546 20.32 19.63 14.37
C LYS A 546 20.80 19.97 12.96
N ARG A 547 20.28 19.23 11.99
CA ARG A 547 20.33 19.57 10.55
C ARG A 547 19.17 20.48 10.20
N MET A 548 19.24 21.07 9.01
CA MET A 548 18.17 21.90 8.48
C MET A 548 17.71 21.41 7.11
N PHE A 549 16.44 21.59 6.82
CA PHE A 549 15.87 21.48 5.48
C PHE A 549 15.17 22.79 5.20
N THR A 550 15.45 23.37 4.03
CA THR A 550 14.82 24.61 3.60
C THR A 550 13.98 24.37 2.36
N TYR A 551 12.76 24.87 2.37
CA TYR A 551 11.93 24.91 1.17
C TYR A 551 12.13 26.24 0.46
N GLU A 552 12.40 26.17 -0.84
CA GLU A 552 12.60 27.33 -1.70
C GLU A 552 11.44 27.44 -2.68
N LYS A 553 10.88 28.64 -2.78
CA LYS A 553 9.83 28.98 -3.74
C LYS A 553 10.32 30.15 -4.58
N ASP A 554 10.32 29.97 -5.89
CA ASP A 554 10.84 30.96 -6.86
C ASP A 554 12.30 31.39 -6.57
N GLY A 555 13.13 30.46 -6.07
CA GLY A 555 14.54 30.69 -5.74
C GLY A 555 14.79 31.37 -4.39
N VAL A 556 13.76 31.58 -3.57
CA VAL A 556 13.87 32.19 -2.23
C VAL A 556 13.50 31.16 -1.16
N ALA A 557 14.35 31.01 -0.14
CA ALA A 557 14.07 30.12 0.99
C ALA A 557 12.98 30.74 1.89
N THR A 558 11.85 30.05 2.02
CA THR A 558 10.68 30.58 2.76
C THR A 558 10.34 29.79 4.02
N VAL A 559 10.71 28.50 4.10
CA VAL A 559 10.42 27.64 5.25
C VAL A 559 11.67 26.89 5.69
N LEU A 560 11.82 26.74 7.00
CA LEU A 560 12.89 26.02 7.68
C LEU A 560 12.29 24.88 8.53
N LEU A 561 12.80 23.67 8.34
CA LEU A 561 12.59 22.52 9.22
C LEU A 561 13.91 22.16 9.90
N GLN A 562 13.91 22.10 11.22
CA GLN A 562 15.05 21.64 12.01
C GLN A 562 14.85 20.19 12.44
N PHE A 563 15.85 19.33 12.23
CA PHE A 563 15.67 17.90 12.50
C PHE A 563 16.98 17.17 12.79
N ALA A 564 16.88 15.99 13.40
CA ALA A 564 17.98 15.06 13.57
C ALA A 564 17.55 13.67 13.09
N CYS A 565 18.44 12.93 12.42
CA CYS A 565 18.12 11.58 11.97
C CYS A 565 18.86 10.52 12.80
N TYR A 566 18.12 9.54 13.31
CA TYR A 566 18.66 8.38 13.99
C TYR A 566 18.00 7.10 13.47
N ASN A 567 18.81 6.07 13.20
CA ASN A 567 18.38 4.90 12.41
C ASN A 567 17.74 5.36 11.08
N ASN A 568 16.45 5.09 10.83
CA ASN A 568 15.70 5.57 9.67
C ASN A 568 14.68 6.65 10.04
N LYS A 569 14.69 7.19 11.27
CA LYS A 569 13.76 8.24 11.70
C LYS A 569 14.44 9.59 11.55
N CYS A 570 13.79 10.53 10.88
CA CYS A 570 14.22 11.93 10.86
C CYS A 570 13.24 12.75 11.70
N ILE A 571 13.66 13.04 12.92
CA ILE A 571 12.84 13.68 13.94
C ILE A 571 12.93 15.19 13.74
N VAL A 572 11.84 15.79 13.29
CA VAL A 572 11.64 17.23 13.14
C VAL A 572 11.23 17.79 14.49
N MET A 573 11.92 18.85 14.93
CA MET A 573 11.64 19.51 16.20
C MET A 573 10.67 20.67 15.97
N GLY A 574 9.48 20.55 16.56
CA GLY A 574 8.44 21.57 16.54
C GLY A 574 7.79 21.79 15.18
N ASP A 575 7.04 22.88 15.09
CA ASP A 575 6.40 23.32 13.86
C ASP A 575 7.46 23.87 12.88
N PRO A 576 7.18 23.87 11.56
CA PRO A 576 8.02 24.58 10.59
C PRO A 576 8.14 26.07 10.95
N SER A 577 9.30 26.65 10.65
CA SER A 577 9.54 28.09 10.82
C SER A 577 9.50 28.80 9.47
N GLY A 578 9.03 30.04 9.43
CA GLY A 578 8.96 30.86 8.22
C GLY A 578 7.54 31.07 7.69
N LYS A 579 7.40 31.14 6.36
CA LYS A 579 6.15 31.56 5.71
C LYS A 579 5.08 30.47 5.77
N LYS A 580 4.08 30.65 6.65
CA LYS A 580 2.98 29.68 6.90
C LYS A 580 2.28 29.16 5.64
N ALA A 581 2.05 30.04 4.65
CA ALA A 581 1.37 29.66 3.40
C ALA A 581 2.13 28.59 2.58
N ASP A 582 3.43 28.44 2.80
CA ASP A 582 4.27 27.46 2.11
C ASP A 582 4.49 26.17 2.93
N PHE A 583 3.95 26.07 4.16
CA PHE A 583 4.15 24.90 5.03
C PHE A 583 3.69 23.58 4.41
N PRO A 584 2.49 23.47 3.77
CA PRO A 584 2.06 22.21 3.16
C PRO A 584 3.04 21.73 2.08
N ALA A 585 3.49 22.63 1.20
CA ALA A 585 4.43 22.31 0.12
C ALA A 585 5.83 21.98 0.67
N ALA A 586 6.28 22.66 1.72
CA ALA A 586 7.55 22.38 2.38
C ALA A 586 7.55 20.99 3.04
N ILE A 587 6.46 20.63 3.73
CA ILE A 587 6.27 19.32 4.35
C ILE A 587 6.23 18.22 3.28
N GLU A 588 5.49 18.42 2.18
CA GLU A 588 5.45 17.50 1.05
C GLU A 588 6.85 17.26 0.47
N ALA A 589 7.61 18.34 0.20
CA ALA A 589 8.96 18.26 -0.32
C ALA A 589 9.91 17.52 0.64
N PHE A 590 9.79 17.75 1.94
CA PHE A 590 10.57 17.05 2.96
C PHE A 590 10.21 15.56 3.06
N ILE A 591 8.93 15.21 2.99
CA ILE A 591 8.46 13.82 2.95
C ILE A 591 8.98 13.12 1.69
N ALA A 592 8.94 13.78 0.53
CA ALA A 592 9.46 13.23 -0.72
C ALA A 592 10.98 13.00 -0.66
N GLU A 593 11.76 13.93 -0.10
CA GLU A 593 13.21 13.77 0.03
C GLU A 593 13.57 12.64 1.00
N THR A 594 12.92 12.61 2.17
CA THR A 594 13.14 11.56 3.17
C THR A 594 12.77 10.18 2.60
N ASP A 595 11.64 10.05 1.89
CA ASP A 595 11.22 8.79 1.29
C ASP A 595 12.19 8.31 0.20
N ARG A 596 12.65 9.21 -0.69
CA ARG A 596 13.69 8.90 -1.70
C ARG A 596 14.97 8.34 -1.07
N LEU A 597 15.33 8.84 0.11
CA LEU A 597 16.52 8.45 0.86
C LEU A 597 16.26 7.34 1.89
N CYS A 598 15.06 6.74 1.90
CA CYS A 598 14.65 5.66 2.81
C CYS A 598 14.64 6.07 4.30
N TYR A 599 14.37 7.33 4.60
CA TYR A 599 14.05 7.83 5.93
C TYR A 599 12.54 8.02 6.08
N LEU A 600 12.07 7.95 7.32
CA LEU A 600 10.71 8.23 7.73
C LEU A 600 10.74 9.45 8.64
N PRO A 601 10.13 10.58 8.24
CA PRO A 601 10.08 11.71 9.13
C PRO A 601 9.13 11.45 10.31
N VAL A 602 9.45 12.06 11.43
CA VAL A 602 8.66 12.05 12.67
C VAL A 602 8.59 13.50 13.11
N PHE A 603 7.41 14.03 13.33
CA PHE A 603 7.25 15.43 13.74
C PHE A 603 6.98 15.46 15.24
N TYR A 604 7.90 16.03 16.00
CA TYR A 604 7.91 15.99 17.46
C TYR A 604 7.49 17.34 18.04
N GLU A 605 6.59 17.33 19.02
CA GLU A 605 6.04 18.52 19.69
C GLU A 605 5.39 19.55 18.76
N THR A 606 4.59 19.09 17.78
CA THR A 606 3.90 19.99 16.85
C THR A 606 2.53 20.43 17.34
N SER A 607 2.03 21.52 16.75
CA SER A 607 0.66 22.04 16.95
C SER A 607 -0.40 21.21 16.21
N GLU A 608 -1.67 21.48 16.55
CA GLU A 608 -2.85 20.93 15.87
C GLU A 608 -2.92 21.32 14.39
N GLU A 609 -2.42 22.51 14.02
CA GLU A 609 -2.35 22.96 12.63
C GLU A 609 -1.53 22.00 11.77
N ILE A 610 -0.34 21.63 12.26
CA ILE A 610 0.56 20.70 11.56
C ILE A 610 0.01 19.27 11.57
N VAL A 611 -0.74 18.87 12.61
CA VAL A 611 -1.44 17.58 12.64
C VAL A 611 -2.41 17.47 11.48
N MET A 612 -3.20 18.52 11.22
CA MET A 612 -4.17 18.52 10.13
C MET A 612 -3.50 18.41 8.75
N ILE A 613 -2.38 19.10 8.53
CA ILE A 613 -1.61 19.01 7.28
C ILE A 613 -1.06 17.58 7.11
N LEU A 614 -0.40 17.03 8.13
CA LEU A 614 0.23 15.72 8.06
C LEU A 614 -0.75 14.55 7.94
N HIS A 615 -1.99 14.74 8.41
CA HIS A 615 -3.06 13.76 8.24
C HIS A 615 -3.36 13.49 6.75
N GLU A 616 -3.22 14.50 5.88
CA GLU A 616 -3.35 14.32 4.42
C GLU A 616 -2.26 13.40 3.83
N PHE A 617 -1.10 13.30 4.50
CA PHE A 617 0.02 12.44 4.11
C PHE A 617 0.02 11.06 4.81
N GLY A 618 -1.09 10.69 5.46
CA GLY A 618 -1.24 9.36 6.08
C GLY A 618 -0.45 9.17 7.38
N TYR A 619 -0.13 10.27 8.08
CA TYR A 619 0.47 10.21 9.41
C TYR A 619 -0.57 9.88 10.48
N ASP A 620 -0.12 9.14 11.48
CA ASP A 620 -0.82 8.98 12.75
C ASP A 620 -0.22 9.94 13.78
N PHE A 621 -0.94 10.20 14.86
CA PHE A 621 -0.48 11.09 15.91
C PHE A 621 -0.78 10.55 17.31
N ILE A 622 0.05 10.95 18.26
CA ILE A 622 -0.17 10.74 19.68
C ILE A 622 0.01 12.06 20.42
N LYS A 623 -0.88 12.38 21.35
CA LYS A 623 -0.71 13.55 22.23
C LYS A 623 0.50 13.30 23.14
N MET A 624 1.48 14.19 23.09
CA MET A 624 2.71 14.09 23.89
C MET A 624 2.57 14.83 25.23
N GLY A 625 1.64 15.77 25.34
CA GLY A 625 1.38 16.56 26.53
C GLY A 625 0.83 17.94 26.18
N GLU A 626 1.07 18.92 27.06
CA GLU A 626 0.54 20.27 26.90
C GLU A 626 1.58 21.33 27.28
N GLU A 627 1.73 22.37 26.48
CA GLU A 627 2.47 23.58 26.85
C GLU A 627 1.60 24.50 27.70
N ALA A 628 2.22 25.13 28.70
CA ALA A 628 1.58 26.08 29.58
C ALA A 628 1.82 27.51 29.11
N TYR A 629 0.74 28.24 28.86
CA TYR A 629 0.76 29.65 28.46
C TYR A 629 0.23 30.54 29.57
N VAL A 630 0.91 31.66 29.81
CA VAL A 630 0.50 32.74 30.72
C VAL A 630 0.13 33.95 29.89
N ASP A 631 -1.09 34.46 30.07
CA ASP A 631 -1.53 35.74 29.50
C ASP A 631 -0.84 36.90 30.24
N LEU A 632 0.15 37.52 29.61
CA LEU A 632 0.91 38.61 30.22
C LEU A 632 0.13 39.93 30.25
N ASN A 633 -0.81 40.16 29.32
CA ASN A 633 -1.61 41.38 29.32
C ASN A 633 -2.51 41.48 30.55
N ASN A 634 -3.04 40.33 30.99
CA ASN A 634 -3.90 40.22 32.16
C ASN A 634 -3.17 39.72 33.41
N PHE A 635 -1.85 39.53 33.34
CA PHE A 635 -1.08 39.00 34.46
C PHE A 635 -1.01 40.03 35.60
N THR A 636 -1.38 39.59 36.80
CA THR A 636 -1.19 40.37 38.02
C THR A 636 -0.86 39.46 39.19
N THR A 637 0.05 39.93 40.05
CA THR A 637 0.33 39.28 41.33
C THR A 637 -0.67 39.66 42.41
N ALA A 638 -1.56 40.63 42.16
CA ALA A 638 -2.60 41.04 43.09
C ALA A 638 -3.67 39.95 43.32
N GLY A 639 -4.33 39.99 44.47
CA GLY A 639 -5.43 39.06 44.80
C GLY A 639 -5.06 37.86 45.67
N LYS A 640 -6.08 37.08 46.05
CA LYS A 640 -5.98 35.99 47.04
C LYS A 640 -5.20 34.77 46.52
N LYS A 641 -5.39 34.40 45.24
CA LYS A 641 -4.74 33.24 44.60
C LYS A 641 -3.20 33.34 44.61
N MET A 642 -2.66 34.55 44.46
CA MET A 642 -1.23 34.82 44.38
C MET A 642 -0.60 35.24 45.72
N LYS A 643 -1.32 35.14 46.85
CA LYS A 643 -0.84 35.59 48.17
C LYS A 643 0.44 34.86 48.61
N SER A 644 0.49 33.54 48.46
CA SER A 644 1.66 32.73 48.81
C SER A 644 2.86 33.08 47.94
N THR A 645 2.66 33.20 46.63
CA THR A 645 3.72 33.54 45.68
C THR A 645 4.28 34.94 45.92
N ARG A 646 3.43 35.93 46.20
CA ARG A 646 3.87 37.28 46.61
C ARG A 646 4.67 37.27 47.91
N ALA A 647 4.28 36.45 48.88
CA ALA A 647 5.03 36.33 50.14
C ALA A 647 6.46 35.80 49.90
N VAL A 648 6.63 34.88 48.95
CA VAL A 648 7.95 34.38 48.52
C VAL A 648 8.77 35.48 47.86
N ILE A 649 8.20 36.25 46.92
CA ILE A 649 8.89 37.38 46.28
C ILE A 649 9.35 38.39 47.32
N ASN A 650 8.42 38.91 48.14
CA ASN A 650 8.72 39.93 49.13
C ASN A 650 9.75 39.45 50.15
N ARG A 651 9.84 38.14 50.42
CA ARG A 651 10.88 37.57 51.29
C ARG A 651 12.24 37.64 50.60
N ILE A 652 12.34 37.16 49.37
CA ILE A 652 13.58 37.14 48.59
C ILE A 652 14.12 38.57 48.38
N GLU A 653 13.25 39.54 48.11
CA GLU A 653 13.62 40.96 48.00
C GLU A 653 14.10 41.54 49.35
N ARG A 654 13.45 41.17 50.47
CA ARG A 654 13.91 41.57 51.82
C ARG A 654 15.24 40.94 52.22
N GLU A 655 15.56 39.76 51.68
CA GLU A 655 16.86 39.11 51.81
C GLU A 655 17.94 39.77 50.92
N GLY A 656 17.57 40.79 50.13
CA GLY A 656 18.50 41.61 49.35
C GLY A 656 18.81 41.07 47.96
N PHE A 657 18.09 40.06 47.48
CA PHE A 657 18.26 39.55 46.12
C PHE A 657 17.57 40.45 45.10
N THR A 658 18.23 40.64 43.96
CA THR A 658 17.74 41.49 42.87
C THR A 658 17.63 40.72 41.55
N PHE A 659 16.80 41.23 40.63
CA PHE A 659 16.63 40.71 39.28
C PHE A 659 17.22 41.70 38.27
N ASP A 660 17.92 41.17 37.27
CA ASP A 660 18.52 41.97 36.18
C ASP A 660 18.48 41.19 34.86
N VAL A 661 18.52 41.87 33.73
CA VAL A 661 18.58 41.25 32.39
C VAL A 661 19.83 41.72 31.67
N LEU A 662 20.80 40.83 31.58
CA LEU A 662 22.08 41.09 30.96
C LEU A 662 21.99 40.87 29.44
N GLN A 663 22.52 41.81 28.67
CA GLN A 663 22.56 41.75 27.22
C GLN A 663 23.90 41.15 26.72
N PRO A 664 23.90 40.35 25.65
CA PRO A 664 25.15 39.93 25.02
C PRO A 664 25.86 41.12 24.33
N PRO A 665 27.19 41.07 24.13
CA PRO A 665 28.08 39.94 24.43
C PRO A 665 28.49 39.87 25.91
N PHE A 666 28.53 38.66 26.45
CA PHE A 666 28.97 38.38 27.81
C PHE A 666 30.48 38.24 27.90
N SER A 667 31.08 38.75 28.98
CA SER A 667 32.52 38.61 29.25
C SER A 667 32.89 37.15 29.56
N THR A 668 34.18 36.81 29.44
CA THR A 668 34.69 35.48 29.81
C THR A 668 34.41 35.15 31.28
N GLU A 669 34.45 36.16 32.16
CA GLU A 669 34.15 36.03 33.58
C GLU A 669 32.66 35.74 33.81
N GLN A 670 31.76 36.50 33.19
CA GLN A 670 30.32 36.24 33.27
C GLN A 670 29.97 34.83 32.76
N MET A 671 30.58 34.41 31.66
CA MET A 671 30.41 33.07 31.12
C MET A 671 30.94 31.98 32.05
N ALA A 672 32.06 32.21 32.73
CA ALA A 672 32.58 31.29 33.74
C ALA A 672 31.62 31.18 34.94
N THR A 673 31.04 32.30 35.37
CA THR A 673 30.02 32.32 36.44
C THR A 673 28.77 31.53 36.03
N PHE A 674 28.22 31.76 34.84
CA PHE A 674 27.08 30.98 34.35
C PHE A 674 27.41 29.50 34.23
N LYS A 675 28.63 29.16 33.80
CA LYS A 675 29.09 27.78 33.72
C LYS A 675 29.15 27.13 35.10
N ASN A 676 29.70 27.83 36.10
CA ASN A 676 29.79 27.32 37.46
C ASN A 676 28.40 27.04 38.06
N ILE A 677 27.47 27.99 37.93
CA ILE A 677 26.07 27.81 38.34
C ILE A 677 25.44 26.60 37.63
N SER A 678 25.68 26.51 36.32
CA SER A 678 25.19 25.42 35.48
C SER A 678 25.72 24.05 35.92
N ASP A 679 27.03 23.93 36.18
CA ASP A 679 27.68 22.69 36.62
C ASP A 679 27.18 22.28 38.02
N ASN A 680 27.08 23.24 38.95
CA ASN A 680 26.54 23.02 40.30
C ASN A 680 25.07 22.57 40.26
N TRP A 681 24.27 23.16 39.38
CA TRP A 681 22.87 22.77 39.17
C TRP A 681 22.76 21.37 38.58
N LEU A 682 23.59 21.01 37.59
CA LEU A 682 23.58 19.69 36.96
C LEU A 682 23.97 18.59 37.95
N GLY A 683 25.00 18.84 38.76
CA GLY A 683 25.57 17.84 39.67
C GLY A 683 26.04 16.61 38.91
N ALA A 684 25.54 15.42 39.27
CA ALA A 684 25.87 14.17 38.58
C ALA A 684 25.08 13.95 37.26
N ARG A 685 24.13 14.82 36.93
CA ARG A 685 23.29 14.67 35.73
C ARG A 685 24.04 15.15 34.49
N LYS A 686 23.73 14.56 33.34
CA LYS A 686 24.27 14.98 32.04
C LYS A 686 23.36 16.00 31.37
N GLU A 687 23.96 16.84 30.54
CA GLU A 687 23.22 17.69 29.61
C GLU A 687 22.37 16.88 28.65
N LYS A 688 21.24 17.48 28.25
CA LYS A 688 20.35 16.98 27.20
C LYS A 688 20.46 17.89 25.98
N GLY A 689 20.00 17.42 24.83
CA GLY A 689 20.01 18.20 23.60
C GLY A 689 18.73 18.03 22.79
N PHE A 690 18.79 18.43 21.52
CA PHE A 690 17.72 18.37 20.54
C PHE A 690 16.50 19.24 20.88
N SER A 691 15.66 18.78 21.81
CA SER A 691 14.43 19.44 22.26
C SER A 691 14.66 20.45 23.39
N LEU A 692 15.83 20.38 24.03
CA LEU A 692 16.23 21.24 25.14
C LEU A 692 17.59 21.89 24.87
N GLY A 693 17.79 23.10 25.39
CA GLY A 693 19.08 23.75 25.45
C GLY A 693 20.06 23.12 26.43
N PHE A 694 21.33 23.29 26.10
CA PHE A 694 22.46 22.94 26.95
C PHE A 694 23.42 24.12 27.05
N PHE A 695 24.31 24.08 28.04
CA PHE A 695 25.30 25.14 28.22
C PHE A 695 26.28 25.17 27.04
N SER A 696 26.06 26.11 26.12
CA SER A 696 26.92 26.35 24.96
C SER A 696 27.24 27.83 24.88
N ALA A 697 28.53 28.18 24.88
CA ALA A 697 28.93 29.57 24.86
C ALA A 697 28.42 30.30 23.60
N ASP A 698 28.54 29.66 22.44
CA ASP A 698 28.05 30.19 21.15
C ASP A 698 26.52 30.38 21.13
N TYR A 699 25.78 29.59 21.90
CA TYR A 699 24.32 29.68 21.99
C TYR A 699 23.91 30.80 22.94
N LEU A 700 24.51 30.83 24.14
CA LEU A 700 24.22 31.81 25.18
C LEU A 700 24.58 33.24 24.74
N GLN A 701 25.66 33.42 23.99
CA GLN A 701 26.08 34.72 23.45
C GLN A 701 25.09 35.37 22.45
N ARG A 702 24.01 34.69 22.08
CA ARG A 702 23.03 35.19 21.10
C ARG A 702 21.83 35.87 21.73
N THR A 703 21.61 35.67 23.02
CA THR A 703 20.35 35.98 23.66
C THR A 703 20.54 36.66 25.00
N PRO A 704 19.63 37.57 25.42
CA PRO A 704 19.65 38.12 26.77
C PRO A 704 19.53 37.03 27.84
N ILE A 705 20.17 37.25 28.98
CA ILE A 705 20.13 36.34 30.12
C ILE A 705 19.57 37.09 31.33
N ALA A 706 18.42 36.65 31.82
CA ALA A 706 17.87 37.09 33.09
C ALA A 706 18.66 36.46 34.23
N VAL A 707 19.03 37.24 35.24
CA VAL A 707 19.84 36.80 36.37
C VAL A 707 19.21 37.19 37.70
N VAL A 708 19.49 36.40 38.73
CA VAL A 708 19.27 36.77 40.13
C VAL A 708 20.62 37.03 40.76
N LYS A 709 20.77 38.18 41.41
CA LYS A 709 21.99 38.58 42.11
C LYS A 709 21.76 38.64 43.62
N ASP A 710 22.77 38.29 44.40
CA ASP A 710 22.77 38.40 45.86
C ASP A 710 23.11 39.83 46.33
N THR A 711 23.27 40.00 47.65
CA THR A 711 23.65 41.27 48.28
C THR A 711 25.03 41.80 47.88
N HIS A 712 25.87 40.96 47.25
CA HIS A 712 27.21 41.29 46.79
C HIS A 712 27.27 41.46 45.27
N ASP A 713 26.13 41.61 44.59
CA ASP A 713 26.00 41.69 43.13
C ASP A 713 26.50 40.41 42.40
N THR A 714 26.60 39.28 43.11
CA THR A 714 27.03 38.00 42.54
C THR A 714 25.84 37.25 41.97
N VAL A 715 25.95 36.76 40.73
CA VAL A 715 24.89 35.96 40.09
C VAL A 715 24.77 34.61 40.77
N VAL A 716 23.56 34.26 41.22
CA VAL A 716 23.24 32.97 41.89
C VAL A 716 22.28 32.11 41.08
N ALA A 717 21.55 32.69 40.13
CA ALA A 717 20.67 31.98 39.22
C ALA A 717 20.55 32.72 37.89
N PHE A 718 20.25 31.99 36.81
CA PHE A 718 20.04 32.58 35.50
C PHE A 718 18.95 31.86 34.69
N ALA A 719 18.34 32.58 33.75
CA ALA A 719 17.44 32.07 32.74
C ALA A 719 17.71 32.72 31.37
N THR A 720 17.77 31.92 30.31
CA THR A 720 18.07 32.40 28.94
C THR A 720 16.78 32.78 28.23
N ILE A 721 16.65 34.03 27.79
CA ILE A 721 15.45 34.53 27.10
C ILE A 721 15.54 34.18 25.61
N MET A 722 14.63 33.33 25.12
CA MET A 722 14.68 32.87 23.72
C MET A 722 13.94 33.81 22.76
N PRO A 723 14.58 34.24 21.65
CA PRO A 723 13.86 34.80 20.51
C PRO A 723 12.93 33.76 19.89
N THR A 724 11.63 34.07 19.86
CA THR A 724 10.61 33.23 19.22
C THR A 724 10.34 33.63 17.77
N TYR A 725 10.76 34.85 17.39
CA TYR A 725 10.51 35.44 16.06
C TYR A 725 9.01 35.53 15.72
N THR A 726 8.17 35.80 16.72
CA THR A 726 6.71 35.91 16.56
C THR A 726 6.21 37.35 16.72
N ASP A 727 7.02 38.36 16.42
CA ASP A 727 6.66 39.79 16.52
C ASP A 727 6.00 40.15 17.87
N ASN A 728 6.72 39.83 18.97
CA ASN A 728 6.29 40.02 20.36
C ASN A 728 4.99 39.30 20.79
N GLN A 729 4.48 38.33 20.03
CA GLN A 729 3.31 37.55 20.47
C GLN A 729 3.63 36.59 21.61
N VAL A 730 4.76 35.88 21.55
CA VAL A 730 5.12 34.83 22.51
C VAL A 730 6.56 35.03 22.99
N GLY A 731 6.76 35.09 24.30
CA GLY A 731 8.07 35.01 24.95
C GLY A 731 8.26 33.66 25.61
N THR A 732 9.51 33.20 25.72
CA THR A 732 9.84 31.95 26.41
C THR A 732 11.29 31.94 26.88
N ILE A 733 11.66 30.90 27.59
CA ILE A 733 13.02 30.64 28.06
C ILE A 733 13.45 29.22 27.72
N ASP A 734 14.75 28.99 27.70
CA ASP A 734 15.34 27.65 27.50
C ASP A 734 15.93 27.10 28.80
N LEU A 735 17.16 27.52 29.11
CA LEU A 735 17.84 27.19 30.35
C LEU A 735 17.28 28.04 31.48
N MET A 736 16.95 27.41 32.60
CA MET A 736 16.76 28.06 33.90
C MET A 736 17.52 27.26 34.95
N ARG A 737 18.58 27.85 35.50
CA ARG A 737 19.50 27.18 36.44
C ARG A 737 19.79 28.06 37.64
N TYR A 738 20.07 27.44 38.77
CA TYR A 738 20.39 28.11 40.03
C TYR A 738 21.46 27.33 40.77
N ASP A 739 22.29 28.03 41.53
CA ASP A 739 23.28 27.39 42.39
C ASP A 739 22.58 26.90 43.67
N PRO A 740 22.56 25.59 43.97
CA PRO A 740 21.87 25.06 45.14
C PRO A 740 22.41 25.56 46.49
N ALA A 741 23.65 26.05 46.53
CA ALA A 741 24.29 26.51 47.77
C ALA A 741 23.99 27.99 48.06
N THR A 742 23.85 28.83 47.03
CA THR A 742 23.74 30.29 47.19
C THR A 742 22.36 30.85 46.81
N ALA A 743 21.58 30.15 45.99
CA ALA A 743 20.27 30.63 45.58
C ALA A 743 19.20 30.42 46.68
N PRO A 744 18.35 31.42 46.98
CA PRO A 744 17.34 31.31 48.02
C PRO A 744 16.22 30.33 47.64
N SER A 745 15.60 29.71 48.63
CA SER A 745 14.43 28.86 48.40
C SER A 745 13.31 29.67 47.71
N GLY A 746 12.92 29.25 46.51
CA GLY A 746 11.92 29.94 45.70
C GLY A 746 12.49 30.79 44.54
N SER A 747 13.80 30.74 44.27
CA SER A 747 14.42 31.45 43.13
C SER A 747 13.74 31.22 41.79
N MET A 748 13.19 30.02 41.51
CA MET A 748 12.45 29.76 40.27
C MET A 748 11.15 30.59 40.20
N ASP A 749 10.37 30.63 41.29
CA ASP A 749 9.15 31.45 41.35
C ASP A 749 9.52 32.94 41.21
N PHE A 750 10.61 33.38 41.86
CA PHE A 750 11.12 34.74 41.74
C PHE A 750 11.56 35.09 40.30
N LEU A 751 12.31 34.20 39.63
CA LEU A 751 12.73 34.38 38.24
C LEU A 751 11.53 34.48 37.29
N PHE A 752 10.59 33.53 37.35
CA PHE A 752 9.42 33.55 36.46
C PHE A 752 8.58 34.81 36.63
N LEU A 753 8.35 35.25 37.87
CA LEU A 753 7.52 36.42 38.13
C LEU A 753 8.17 37.71 37.64
N ASN A 754 9.47 37.86 37.86
CA ASN A 754 10.21 39.00 37.30
C ASN A 754 10.31 38.93 35.77
N LEU A 755 10.46 37.73 35.19
CA LEU A 755 10.39 37.54 33.73
C LEU A 755 9.02 37.92 33.17
N PHE A 756 7.91 37.59 33.85
CA PHE A 756 6.57 38.00 33.42
C PHE A 756 6.45 39.52 33.42
N ASN A 757 6.91 40.19 34.47
CA ASN A 757 6.90 41.66 34.55
C ASN A 757 7.79 42.29 33.47
N TYR A 758 9.00 41.76 33.27
CA TYR A 758 9.92 42.21 32.23
C TYR A 758 9.31 42.06 30.84
N MET A 759 8.78 40.88 30.51
CA MET A 759 8.18 40.61 29.20
C MET A 759 6.86 41.38 28.98
N GLN A 760 6.10 41.64 30.05
CA GLN A 760 4.93 42.53 30.00
C GLN A 760 5.36 43.97 29.67
N ALA A 761 6.48 44.45 30.24
CA ALA A 761 7.05 45.77 29.89
C ALA A 761 7.52 45.84 28.43
N GLU A 762 8.07 44.75 27.91
CA GLU A 762 8.41 44.56 26.48
C GLU A 762 7.18 44.36 25.57
N LYS A 763 5.96 44.46 26.11
CA LYS A 763 4.68 44.30 25.41
C LYS A 763 4.50 42.92 24.76
N ILE A 764 5.08 41.89 25.37
CA ILE A 764 4.87 40.50 24.95
C ILE A 764 3.50 40.05 25.44
N GLN A 765 2.69 39.43 24.57
CA GLN A 765 1.33 39.01 24.92
C GLN A 765 1.28 37.75 25.76
N TRP A 766 2.06 36.72 25.40
CA TRP A 766 2.02 35.42 26.03
C TRP A 766 3.39 34.97 26.49
N PHE A 767 3.48 34.33 27.66
CA PHE A 767 4.68 33.61 28.08
C PHE A 767 4.45 32.10 27.98
N ASN A 768 5.26 31.40 27.18
CA ASN A 768 5.28 29.93 27.14
C ASN A 768 6.24 29.40 28.23
N LEU A 769 5.69 28.73 29.25
CA LEU A 769 6.42 28.08 30.35
C LEU A 769 7.04 26.73 29.95
N GLY A 770 6.90 26.34 28.68
CA GLY A 770 7.33 25.08 28.12
C GLY A 770 6.38 23.92 28.43
N MET A 771 6.78 22.74 28.00
CA MET A 771 5.97 21.51 28.00
C MET A 771 5.72 20.91 29.40
N ALA A 772 4.51 20.41 29.64
CA ALA A 772 4.19 19.45 30.70
C ALA A 772 3.94 18.08 30.05
N PRO A 773 4.94 17.17 30.06
CA PRO A 773 4.86 15.90 29.36
C PRO A 773 3.70 15.03 29.87
N LEU A 774 3.02 14.36 28.93
CA LEU A 774 1.93 13.40 29.15
C LEU A 774 0.70 13.96 29.90
N ALA A 775 0.66 15.26 30.15
CA ALA A 775 -0.46 15.94 30.77
C ALA A 775 -1.75 15.71 29.96
N ASN A 776 -2.79 15.20 30.62
CA ASN A 776 -4.10 14.93 30.02
C ASN A 776 -4.05 13.99 28.80
N VAL A 777 -3.09 13.06 28.74
CA VAL A 777 -3.02 12.01 27.71
C VAL A 777 -3.72 10.76 28.21
N GLY A 778 -4.55 10.12 27.36
CA GLY A 778 -5.11 8.79 27.66
C GLY A 778 -6.12 8.71 28.82
N THR A 779 -6.71 9.84 29.24
CA THR A 779 -7.63 9.92 30.38
C THR A 779 -9.00 9.29 30.10
N SER A 780 -9.39 9.15 28.83
CA SER A 780 -10.67 8.57 28.44
C SER A 780 -10.61 7.04 28.38
N ARG A 781 -11.69 6.37 28.80
CA ARG A 781 -11.83 4.92 28.64
C ARG A 781 -11.75 4.46 27.18
N LYS A 782 -12.11 5.33 26.23
CA LYS A 782 -12.06 5.06 24.78
C LYS A 782 -10.75 5.52 24.11
N SER A 783 -9.76 6.01 24.87
CA SER A 783 -8.45 6.35 24.32
C SER A 783 -7.73 5.13 23.75
N PHE A 784 -6.84 5.37 22.78
CA PHE A 784 -6.05 4.32 22.16
C PHE A 784 -5.15 3.62 23.19
N LEU A 785 -4.81 2.34 22.94
CA LEU A 785 -4.00 1.56 23.86
C LEU A 785 -2.67 2.24 24.19
N GLN A 786 -2.02 2.85 23.20
CA GLN A 786 -0.72 3.51 23.41
C GLN A 786 -0.84 4.77 24.28
N GLU A 787 -1.91 5.54 24.12
CA GLU A 787 -2.20 6.68 25.00
C GLU A 787 -2.51 6.24 26.42
N ARG A 788 -3.18 5.10 26.59
CA ARG A 788 -3.43 4.52 27.92
C ARG A 788 -2.14 4.03 28.58
N ILE A 789 -1.21 3.47 27.81
CA ILE A 789 0.14 3.15 28.30
C ILE A 789 0.85 4.44 28.72
N ALA A 790 0.75 5.51 27.92
CA ALA A 790 1.31 6.81 28.27
C ALA A 790 0.68 7.40 29.54
N TYR A 791 -0.64 7.26 29.73
CA TYR A 791 -1.34 7.62 30.97
C TYR A 791 -0.80 6.85 32.18
N LEU A 792 -0.58 5.53 32.04
CA LEU A 792 0.04 4.72 33.10
C LEU A 792 1.46 5.20 33.43
N VAL A 793 2.26 5.55 32.41
CA VAL A 793 3.60 6.14 32.63
C VAL A 793 3.50 7.50 33.33
N TYR A 794 2.49 8.32 33.05
CA TYR A 794 2.29 9.60 33.72
C TYR A 794 1.86 9.43 35.19
N GLU A 795 0.88 8.57 35.47
CA GLU A 795 0.37 8.29 36.82
C GLU A 795 1.43 7.61 37.71
N PHE A 796 2.04 6.55 37.21
CA PHE A 796 2.92 5.68 38.01
C PHE A 796 4.42 5.96 37.81
N GLY A 797 4.81 6.65 36.74
CA GLY A 797 6.20 7.03 36.48
C GLY A 797 6.68 8.25 37.28
N SER A 798 5.79 8.84 38.10
CA SER A 798 6.08 9.97 38.98
C SER A 798 7.24 9.73 39.97
N HIS A 799 7.52 8.46 40.30
CA HIS A 799 8.66 8.07 41.15
C HIS A 799 10.03 8.24 40.45
N PHE A 800 10.07 8.18 39.12
CA PHE A 800 11.30 8.32 38.32
C PHE A 800 11.43 9.68 37.64
N TYR A 801 10.30 10.36 37.39
CA TYR A 801 10.24 11.68 36.75
C TYR A 801 9.08 12.50 37.33
N SER A 802 9.31 13.75 37.75
CA SER A 802 8.31 14.56 38.45
C SER A 802 7.23 15.17 37.51
N PHE A 803 6.56 14.35 36.69
CA PHE A 803 5.56 14.82 35.71
C PHE A 803 4.40 15.58 36.37
N HIS A 804 3.80 15.00 37.43
CA HIS A 804 2.73 15.66 38.20
C HIS A 804 3.20 16.95 38.88
N GLY A 805 4.40 16.94 39.47
CA GLY A 805 4.98 18.10 40.13
C GLY A 805 5.20 19.26 39.17
N LEU A 806 5.66 18.96 37.95
CA LEU A 806 5.90 19.98 36.91
C LEU A 806 4.60 20.61 36.42
N LYS A 807 3.56 19.80 36.15
CA LYS A 807 2.24 20.33 35.75
C LYS A 807 1.65 21.20 36.87
N ALA A 808 1.61 20.69 38.09
CA ALA A 808 1.08 21.41 39.25
C ALA A 808 1.84 22.73 39.51
N TYR A 809 3.16 22.72 39.35
CA TYR A 809 4.00 23.91 39.45
C TYR A 809 3.59 24.97 38.41
N LYS A 810 3.45 24.58 37.14
CA LYS A 810 3.06 25.50 36.04
C LYS A 810 1.63 26.00 36.18
N SER A 811 0.71 25.18 36.71
CA SER A 811 -0.69 25.56 36.98
C SER A 811 -0.87 26.73 37.95
N LYS A 812 0.18 27.10 38.71
CA LYS A 812 0.19 28.33 39.51
C LYS A 812 -0.06 29.58 38.64
N TYR A 813 0.53 29.59 37.44
CA TYR A 813 0.61 30.74 36.53
C TYR A 813 -0.18 30.55 35.24
N ALA A 814 -0.21 29.32 34.72
CA ALA A 814 -0.80 29.01 33.42
C ALA A 814 -2.28 29.40 33.37
N THR A 815 -2.66 30.18 32.36
CA THR A 815 -4.04 30.50 32.03
C THR A 815 -4.59 29.58 30.94
N ASN A 816 -3.71 29.13 30.04
CA ASN A 816 -4.07 28.31 28.89
C ASN A 816 -3.12 27.12 28.76
N TRP A 817 -3.67 25.98 28.36
CA TRP A 817 -2.91 24.75 28.07
C TRP A 817 -3.12 24.38 26.61
N VAL A 818 -2.03 24.28 25.86
CA VAL A 818 -2.05 23.99 24.41
C VAL A 818 -1.47 22.62 24.18
N ALA A 819 -2.23 21.73 23.55
CA ALA A 819 -1.79 20.37 23.29
C ALA A 819 -0.66 20.32 22.24
N ARG A 820 0.31 19.43 22.47
CA ARG A 820 1.38 19.13 21.51
C ARG A 820 1.40 17.65 21.17
N TYR A 821 1.73 17.35 19.92
CA TYR A 821 1.57 16.02 19.35
C TYR A 821 2.89 15.52 18.76
N THR A 822 3.03 14.20 18.73
CA THR A 822 4.07 13.52 17.96
C THR A 822 3.41 12.78 16.81
N LEU A 823 3.83 13.08 15.59
CA LEU A 823 3.32 12.44 14.38
C LEU A 823 4.33 11.49 13.77
N TYR A 824 3.85 10.33 13.36
CA TYR A 824 4.66 9.28 12.78
C TYR A 824 3.89 8.55 11.67
N SER A 825 4.62 8.02 10.69
CA SER A 825 3.98 7.22 9.62
C SER A 825 3.29 5.99 10.21
N ARG A 826 2.08 5.66 9.72
CA ARG A 826 1.34 4.43 10.08
C ARG A 826 2.10 3.13 9.81
N THR A 827 3.13 3.18 8.97
CA THR A 827 4.01 2.04 8.68
C THR A 827 5.07 1.80 9.77
N SER A 828 5.21 2.73 10.71
CA SER A 828 6.20 2.72 11.79
C SER A 828 5.57 2.27 13.11
N TRP A 829 6.33 1.51 13.90
CA TRP A 829 5.93 1.16 15.25
C TRP A 829 6.29 2.31 16.20
N ILE A 830 5.30 2.79 16.97
CA ILE A 830 5.49 3.90 17.91
C ILE A 830 6.61 3.64 18.93
N THR A 831 6.81 2.39 19.37
CA THR A 831 7.89 2.04 20.30
C THR A 831 9.28 2.42 19.76
N TYR A 832 9.55 2.13 18.48
CA TYR A 832 10.84 2.48 17.87
C TYR A 832 10.98 3.97 17.61
N VAL A 833 9.86 4.67 17.36
CA VAL A 833 9.83 6.13 17.28
C VAL A 833 10.21 6.75 18.63
N MET A 834 9.59 6.31 19.72
CA MET A 834 9.89 6.81 21.07
C MET A 834 11.33 6.51 21.51
N ILE A 835 11.87 5.33 21.17
CA ILE A 835 13.28 5.01 21.43
C ILE A 835 14.20 5.95 20.64
N ALA A 836 13.88 6.24 19.38
CA ALA A 836 14.68 7.17 18.58
C ALA A 836 14.66 8.59 19.15
N ILE A 837 13.49 9.08 19.59
CA ILE A 837 13.36 10.37 20.29
C ILE A 837 14.22 10.37 21.56
N LEU A 838 14.08 9.35 22.41
CA LEU A 838 14.83 9.24 23.66
C LEU A 838 16.35 9.25 23.45
N ILE A 839 16.85 8.58 22.42
CA ILE A 839 18.28 8.54 22.10
C ILE A 839 18.77 9.90 21.59
N ILE A 840 17.97 10.59 20.76
CA ILE A 840 18.31 11.90 20.23
C ILE A 840 18.32 12.96 21.36
N ASP A 841 17.30 12.98 22.22
CA ASP A 841 17.18 13.94 23.32
C ASP A 841 18.28 13.77 24.38
N ASN A 842 18.72 12.53 24.63
CA ASN A 842 19.78 12.22 25.58
C ASN A 842 21.16 12.05 24.92
N ALA A 843 21.31 12.48 23.66
CA ALA A 843 22.59 12.41 22.98
C ALA A 843 23.64 13.27 23.72
N PRO A 844 24.87 12.76 23.91
CA PRO A 844 25.90 13.51 24.62
C PRO A 844 26.26 14.78 23.86
N VAL A 845 26.17 15.91 24.57
CA VAL A 845 26.46 17.26 24.06
C VAL A 845 27.96 17.48 23.84
N GLU A 846 28.81 16.85 24.67
CA GLU A 846 30.25 17.00 24.57
C GLU A 846 30.83 16.25 23.35
N ARG A 847 31.39 17.01 22.40
CA ARG A 847 32.45 16.49 21.53
C ARG A 847 33.74 16.37 22.34
N THR A 848 33.83 15.37 23.22
CA THR A 848 35.13 15.04 23.83
C THR A 848 36.10 14.63 22.72
N SER A 849 37.03 15.54 22.44
CA SER A 849 38.17 15.40 21.53
C SER A 849 39.20 14.38 22.06
N LYS A 850 38.77 13.15 22.38
CA LYS A 850 39.70 12.04 22.66
C LYS A 850 39.69 10.97 21.56
N PHE A 851 38.62 10.84 20.78
CA PHE A 851 38.53 9.83 19.70
C PHE A 851 38.80 10.35 18.28
N HIS A 852 39.13 11.64 18.12
CA HIS A 852 39.43 12.19 16.80
C HIS A 852 40.79 11.72 16.25
N SER A 853 41.72 11.25 17.09
CA SER A 853 42.99 10.66 16.64
C SER A 853 42.79 9.29 15.99
N LEU A 854 41.99 8.39 16.59
CA LEU A 854 41.78 7.03 16.07
C LEU A 854 40.98 7.03 14.76
N LYS A 855 39.96 7.89 14.66
CA LYS A 855 39.11 7.99 13.46
C LYS A 855 39.81 8.70 12.30
N LYS A 856 40.75 9.61 12.58
CA LYS A 856 41.61 10.25 11.56
C LYS A 856 42.75 9.33 11.11
N TRP A 857 43.20 8.41 11.97
CA TRP A 857 44.12 7.34 11.59
C TRP A 857 43.45 6.32 10.66
N LEU A 858 42.23 5.88 10.96
CA LEU A 858 41.47 4.96 10.10
C LEU A 858 41.02 5.59 8.76
N ARG A 859 40.76 6.91 8.71
CA ARG A 859 40.39 7.62 7.47
C ARG A 859 41.55 7.99 6.56
N ARG A 860 42.81 7.81 6.99
CA ARG A 860 43.98 8.05 6.14
C ARG A 860 44.37 6.85 5.27
N LYS A 861 43.59 5.76 5.29
CA LYS A 861 43.89 4.53 4.54
C LYS A 861 42.74 3.92 3.73
N TYR A 862 41.64 4.66 3.51
CA TYR A 862 40.55 4.25 2.61
C TYR A 862 40.00 5.43 1.83
#